data_AF-A0A0Q6XI28-F1
#
_entry.id   AF-A0A0Q6XI28-F1
#
_cell.length_a   1.000
_cell.length_b   1.000
_cell.length_c   1.000
_cell.angle_alpha   90.00
_cell.angle_beta   90.00
_cell.angle_gamma   90.00
#
_symmetry.space_group_name_H-M   'P 1'
#
loop_
_entity.id
_entity.type
_entity.pdbx_description
1 polymer ?
#
loop_
_entity_poly.entity_id
_entity_poly.type
_entity_poly.pdbx_seq_one_letter_code
_entity_poly.pdbx_strand_id
1 'polypeptide(L)'
;MRRPMRRQLMLALGAAFPLCVAAQSAPPAGSPTDVRYTEPTAGVPALYPRSNESDASPKVFLAGEYAANAAVGRLVVEADRNAVPADGQSPVKLKVRVYGRDGAPLKAPVFLTIEHSGGRVLLPNARTDELGPRRQDADRAVPGVQLKVEGGEAEFTLLAPFEAQDVRLRVTAGAEQASGVISFVPEMRDMVAAGLIEGVINFRRHGGGVIQPTRSNDGFDQEIQAWSRQFNGGKADASARTAFYLKGTVSGEYLLTAAYDSDKDTRARLLRDVRPDEMYPVYGDASLRSFDARSADRLYVRVDKDKSYVLYGDFVTGDGFTQPIGQGAVASLKQRSLGAYNRTATGVRVHHEKDGFTGSAFLFNDTLHQVVEEFASQGSGPYGLRNNAVLEGSEKIEVIVRDRTQPSRIVSVRALQRLVDYTFEPFSGRILLTTFLSAFDENLNPVSLRVTYEVDQGGERFWVGGADAQYRVNGSLEVGGSAVTDRNELAPYELESANATLRFGPKTALVAEVARSASTVNTNPTNQTVTPGLANKLGDVEGHAWRVEFAHEDETDEVRAFAGRASPEFNNAAAPLNGGRAEANVQAKHKLTQTLSAYAQYLSSDDLTDGGGKKTAAGAGLRWAATERLTFDGGLRSERETIGTQGNGLLTAPFGSTAGLTGSIGSGSGGGAIGFGNQSIDPATGLPIITQGGLANSVTDLPAGTKLASEGVRLGAGYRVTDRFTLGGEVEQDVSGDARRRQSVGGDYQLGERTKAYGRYEHQSGWVNSAGVTSTGRSGNAFVFGVNTSATQDTQAFSEYRLRDAISGRDMEIASGVRTGWNLAEGLRLSTGYERVEVLSGLTATADAVSVGVDYTANPLWKGSTKLEFRRSGDVDDTADNEAFDTTLWQALVARKLDRDWTLLGRNYLLLTRYASRGDVVQDRAQIGVAYRDTDTNRVNALAKIEHKLERDASDAAAGELRSRAWIASTVGDFHPSRPWWMTGRLAAKWQRDRFERGVEDSFRAVLLSGRVVYDVTENWDVGLLAATQFGQLGARQSAFGAEVGYLLKQNLWLSVGMNATGFKGDSDLTGYEYTQRGVYIRLRFKFDETLWRGKDRNVNRALDR
;
A
#
# COMPACT_ATOMS: atom_id res chain seq x y z
N MET A 1 34.44 58.17 -31.05
CA MET A 1 34.32 59.25 -30.03
C MET A 1 35.00 58.79 -28.73
N ARG A 2 34.88 59.52 -27.61
CA ARG A 2 35.79 59.38 -26.44
C ARG A 2 35.79 58.00 -25.73
N ARG A 3 36.97 57.72 -25.18
CA ARG A 3 37.52 56.57 -24.43
C ARG A 3 36.76 56.10 -23.15
N PRO A 4 37.19 54.96 -22.54
CA PRO A 4 36.48 54.23 -21.48
C PRO A 4 37.17 54.34 -20.10
N MET A 5 36.80 53.47 -19.14
CA MET A 5 37.62 53.14 -17.97
C MET A 5 37.81 51.62 -17.77
N ARG A 6 38.87 51.22 -17.06
CA ARG A 6 39.49 49.87 -17.15
C ARG A 6 40.40 49.60 -15.93
N ARG A 7 40.25 48.45 -15.23
CA ARG A 7 41.25 47.86 -14.28
C ARG A 7 41.57 48.72 -13.01
N GLN A 8 42.34 48.33 -11.98
CA GLN A 8 43.15 47.12 -11.67
C GLN A 8 43.40 46.90 -10.14
N LEU A 9 44.01 45.74 -9.81
CA LEU A 9 44.47 45.15 -8.52
C LEU A 9 43.40 44.37 -7.71
N MET A 10 43.59 43.13 -7.18
CA MET A 10 44.67 42.08 -7.19
C MET A 10 45.69 42.03 -6.02
N LEU A 11 46.14 40.79 -5.70
CA LEU A 11 46.97 40.29 -4.56
C LEU A 11 46.26 40.15 -3.19
N ALA A 12 46.49 39.12 -2.36
CA ALA A 12 47.20 37.83 -2.55
C ALA A 12 46.84 36.78 -1.45
N LEU A 13 47.18 35.50 -1.72
CA LEU A 13 47.37 34.29 -0.88
C LEU A 13 46.75 34.22 0.55
N GLY A 14 46.22 33.08 1.02
CA GLY A 14 46.06 31.77 0.37
C GLY A 14 46.16 30.61 1.36
N ALA A 15 45.17 29.70 1.37
CA ALA A 15 45.23 28.43 2.09
C ALA A 15 44.35 27.39 1.36
N ALA A 16 44.94 26.28 0.92
CA ALA A 16 44.19 25.17 0.34
C ALA A 16 43.90 24.13 1.44
N PHE A 17 42.63 23.95 1.77
CA PHE A 17 42.15 22.82 2.55
C PHE A 17 41.33 21.90 1.64
N PRO A 18 41.51 20.57 1.71
CA PRO A 18 40.61 19.64 1.04
C PRO A 18 39.22 19.72 1.68
N LEU A 19 38.17 19.97 0.89
CA LEU A 19 36.78 19.93 1.33
C LEU A 19 36.32 18.48 1.53
N CYS A 20 36.83 17.84 2.58
CA CYS A 20 36.14 16.71 3.19
C CYS A 20 34.90 17.25 3.89
N VAL A 21 33.70 16.84 3.46
CA VAL A 21 32.44 17.20 4.11
C VAL A 21 32.32 16.38 5.39
N ALA A 22 33.04 16.82 6.43
CA ALA A 22 32.90 16.27 7.77
C ALA A 22 31.53 16.69 8.33
N ALA A 23 30.57 15.76 8.27
CA ALA A 23 29.31 15.89 8.99
C ALA A 23 29.61 15.93 10.49
N GLN A 24 29.69 17.14 11.05
CA GLN A 24 29.85 17.31 12.50
C GLN A 24 28.64 16.72 13.23
N SER A 25 28.86 16.35 14.50
CA SER A 25 27.93 15.63 15.37
C SER A 25 26.46 15.91 15.10
N ALA A 26 25.67 14.84 14.92
CA ALA A 26 24.22 14.90 14.94
C ALA A 26 23.71 15.68 16.17
N PRO A 27 22.55 16.36 16.07
CA PRO A 27 21.93 16.99 17.23
C PRO A 27 21.69 15.93 18.33
N PRO A 28 21.75 16.31 19.61
CA PRO A 28 21.44 15.40 20.70
C PRO A 28 19.99 14.93 20.64
N ALA A 29 19.70 13.84 21.35
CA ALA A 29 18.33 13.46 21.71
C ALA A 29 17.54 14.67 22.22
N GLY A 30 16.31 14.84 21.72
CA GLY A 30 15.39 15.93 22.11
C GLY A 30 14.90 16.89 21.00
N SER A 31 15.41 16.86 19.76
CA SER A 31 14.85 17.69 18.66
C SER A 31 14.44 16.91 17.39
N PRO A 32 13.32 17.28 16.74
CA PRO A 32 12.69 16.43 15.74
C PRO A 32 13.37 16.52 14.37
N THR A 33 14.19 15.52 14.05
CA THR A 33 13.87 14.71 12.86
C THR A 33 12.65 13.86 13.23
N ASP A 34 11.57 13.94 12.44
CA ASP A 34 10.30 13.23 12.72
C ASP A 34 9.76 13.44 14.15
N VAL A 35 8.94 14.48 14.37
CA VAL A 35 8.03 14.55 15.53
C VAL A 35 7.33 13.18 15.64
N ARG A 36 7.50 12.44 16.74
CA ARG A 36 6.84 11.13 16.87
C ARG A 36 5.34 11.35 16.88
N TYR A 37 4.57 10.45 16.27
CA TYR A 37 3.16 10.39 16.63
C TYR A 37 3.12 10.11 18.13
N THR A 38 2.37 10.92 18.88
CA THR A 38 2.56 11.11 20.33
C THR A 38 2.55 9.76 21.07
N GLU A 39 3.65 9.42 21.75
CA GLU A 39 3.83 8.11 22.40
C GLU A 39 2.70 7.79 23.42
N PRO A 40 2.39 6.51 23.66
CA PRO A 40 1.20 6.11 24.41
C PRO A 40 1.36 6.29 25.93
N THR A 41 1.09 7.51 26.40
CA THR A 41 1.18 7.90 27.81
C THR A 41 -0.05 8.67 28.31
N ALA A 42 -1.25 8.31 27.85
CA ALA A 42 -2.46 8.76 28.53
C ALA A 42 -2.66 7.96 29.83
N GLY A 43 -2.45 8.65 30.95
CA GLY A 43 -2.10 8.02 32.20
C GLY A 43 -0.59 7.84 32.31
N VAL A 44 -0.05 8.11 33.50
CA VAL A 44 1.31 7.75 33.91
C VAL A 44 1.59 6.33 33.39
N PRO A 45 2.64 6.11 32.57
CA PRO A 45 2.91 4.78 32.06
C PRO A 45 3.01 3.82 33.24
N ALA A 46 2.29 2.71 33.11
CA ALA A 46 2.13 1.75 34.20
C ALA A 46 3.51 1.28 34.67
N LEU A 47 3.63 0.76 35.89
CA LEU A 47 4.92 0.37 36.47
C LEU A 47 5.45 -0.96 35.91
N TYR A 48 5.36 -1.09 34.58
CA TYR A 48 5.33 -2.33 33.81
C TYR A 48 5.82 -2.18 32.36
N PRO A 49 7.12 -2.34 32.11
CA PRO A 49 8.25 -1.93 32.93
C PRO A 49 8.86 -0.61 32.37
N ARG A 50 9.46 0.22 33.23
CA ARG A 50 10.41 1.23 32.74
C ARG A 50 11.69 0.56 32.24
N SER A 51 11.83 0.45 30.91
CA SER A 51 13.06 0.98 30.30
C SER A 51 13.18 2.47 30.66
N ASN A 52 14.40 3.02 30.68
CA ASN A 52 14.61 4.37 31.19
C ASN A 52 13.90 5.42 30.31
N GLU A 53 12.77 5.99 30.76
CA GLU A 53 12.10 7.10 30.06
C GLU A 53 12.97 8.39 30.07
N SER A 54 13.69 8.63 28.98
CA SER A 54 13.95 9.94 28.34
C SER A 54 14.94 9.70 27.20
N ASP A 55 14.39 9.39 26.02
CA ASP A 55 15.08 9.00 24.76
C ASP A 55 16.25 8.00 24.86
N ALA A 56 16.39 7.28 25.97
CA ALA A 56 17.44 6.30 26.18
C ALA A 56 17.15 5.07 25.32
N SER A 57 17.95 4.89 24.26
CA SER A 57 17.90 3.75 23.34
C SER A 57 17.58 2.45 24.08
N PRO A 58 16.73 1.57 23.51
CA PRO A 58 16.27 0.37 24.18
C PRO A 58 17.48 -0.38 24.78
N LYS A 59 17.36 -0.87 26.02
CA LYS A 59 18.46 -1.61 26.67
C LYS A 59 18.68 -2.94 25.97
N VAL A 60 19.42 -2.86 24.87
CA VAL A 60 19.69 -3.96 23.97
C VAL A 60 20.39 -5.05 24.76
N PHE A 61 19.75 -6.22 24.86
CA PHE A 61 20.33 -7.31 25.62
C PHE A 61 21.29 -8.10 24.73
N LEU A 62 22.57 -7.79 24.91
CA LEU A 62 23.65 -8.25 24.06
C LEU A 62 24.25 -9.54 24.62
N ALA A 63 24.10 -10.63 23.88
CA ALA A 63 24.63 -11.96 24.23
C ALA A 63 25.04 -12.72 22.97
N GLY A 64 25.80 -13.80 23.16
CA GLY A 64 26.47 -14.46 22.04
C GLY A 64 27.45 -13.51 21.36
N GLU A 65 27.50 -13.54 20.03
CA GLU A 65 28.44 -12.73 19.24
C GLU A 65 28.18 -11.22 19.36
N TYR A 66 26.94 -10.83 19.64
CA TYR A 66 26.53 -9.43 19.85
C TYR A 66 27.03 -8.82 21.16
N ALA A 67 27.52 -9.61 22.14
CA ALA A 67 27.94 -9.12 23.47
C ALA A 67 28.94 -7.96 23.43
N ALA A 68 29.82 -7.92 22.42
CA ALA A 68 30.82 -6.88 22.24
C ALA A 68 30.22 -5.48 21.96
N ASN A 69 29.01 -5.41 21.40
CA ASN A 69 28.33 -4.13 21.11
C ASN A 69 28.09 -3.29 22.38
N ALA A 70 28.15 -3.90 23.59
CA ALA A 70 27.93 -3.20 24.85
C ALA A 70 29.05 -2.20 25.18
N ALA A 71 30.24 -2.40 24.60
CA ALA A 71 31.40 -1.52 24.77
C ALA A 71 31.36 -0.28 23.85
N VAL A 72 30.48 -0.26 22.84
CA VAL A 72 30.28 0.90 21.96
C VAL A 72 29.77 2.07 22.80
N GLY A 73 30.34 3.25 22.55
CA GLY A 73 29.99 4.52 23.21
C GLY A 73 29.80 5.69 22.25
N ARG A 74 30.03 5.48 20.95
CA ARG A 74 29.62 6.39 19.87
C ARG A 74 29.66 5.67 18.51
N LEU A 75 28.63 5.86 17.71
CA LEU A 75 28.57 5.43 16.31
C LEU A 75 28.66 6.64 15.37
N VAL A 76 29.42 6.54 14.28
CA VAL A 76 29.52 7.56 13.23
C VAL A 76 29.39 6.91 11.86
N VAL A 77 28.50 7.43 11.01
CA VAL A 77 28.28 6.96 9.64
C VAL A 77 28.48 8.14 8.68
N GLU A 78 29.40 7.98 7.74
CA GLU A 78 29.75 8.96 6.70
C GLU A 78 29.33 8.40 5.33
N ALA A 79 28.53 9.14 4.57
CA ALA A 79 28.23 8.82 3.17
C ALA A 79 29.22 9.55 2.25
N ASP A 80 29.74 8.87 1.22
CA ASP A 80 30.72 9.46 0.30
C ASP A 80 30.13 10.50 -0.67
N ARG A 81 28.79 10.50 -0.83
CA ARG A 81 28.03 11.36 -1.73
C ARG A 81 26.56 11.45 -1.32
N ASN A 82 25.84 12.40 -1.89
CA ASN A 82 24.37 12.55 -1.79
C ASN A 82 23.83 13.07 -3.13
N ALA A 83 22.51 13.05 -3.35
CA ALA A 83 21.84 13.41 -4.62
C ALA A 83 22.34 12.54 -5.80
N VAL A 84 22.15 11.23 -5.69
CA VAL A 84 22.67 10.22 -6.63
C VAL A 84 21.59 9.74 -7.61
N PRO A 85 21.90 9.38 -8.87
CA PRO A 85 20.94 8.81 -9.80
C PRO A 85 20.16 7.60 -9.23
N ALA A 86 18.84 7.62 -9.41
CA ALA A 86 17.92 6.53 -9.12
C ALA A 86 17.81 5.57 -10.31
N ASP A 87 18.85 4.78 -10.53
CA ASP A 87 19.03 3.83 -11.64
C ASP A 87 18.96 2.34 -11.19
N GLY A 88 18.72 2.10 -9.89
CA GLY A 88 18.77 0.77 -9.26
C GLY A 88 20.16 0.18 -9.01
N GLN A 89 21.25 0.87 -9.39
CA GLN A 89 22.62 0.33 -9.41
C GLN A 89 23.69 1.26 -8.80
N SER A 90 23.50 2.58 -8.87
CA SER A 90 24.46 3.59 -8.46
C SER A 90 24.81 3.44 -6.97
N PRO A 91 26.12 3.29 -6.63
CA PRO A 91 26.55 3.03 -5.27
C PRO A 91 26.76 4.33 -4.46
N VAL A 92 26.14 4.40 -3.29
CA VAL A 92 26.55 5.30 -2.21
C VAL A 92 27.39 4.48 -1.23
N LYS A 93 28.66 4.86 -1.04
CA LYS A 93 29.54 4.20 -0.08
C LYS A 93 29.32 4.79 1.30
N LEU A 94 29.14 3.92 2.28
CA LEU A 94 28.84 4.25 3.66
C LEU A 94 29.95 3.72 4.55
N LYS A 95 30.73 4.65 5.09
CA LYS A 95 31.86 4.36 5.98
C LYS A 95 31.39 4.51 7.42
N VAL A 96 31.54 3.46 8.20
CA VAL A 96 31.12 3.43 9.61
C VAL A 96 32.34 3.35 10.50
N ARG A 97 32.41 4.23 11.50
CA ARG A 97 33.38 4.17 12.59
C ARG A 97 32.67 3.93 13.91
N VAL A 98 33.20 2.98 14.67
CA VAL A 98 32.64 2.51 15.93
C VAL A 98 33.65 2.79 17.04
N TYR A 99 33.27 3.63 18.00
CA TYR A 99 34.13 4.05 19.09
C TYR A 99 33.67 3.44 20.41
N GLY A 100 34.64 3.10 21.27
CA GLY A 100 34.39 2.75 22.66
C GLY A 100 33.97 3.96 23.50
N ARG A 101 33.54 3.70 24.72
CA ARG A 101 33.19 4.75 25.72
C ARG A 101 34.39 5.58 26.19
N ASP A 102 35.60 5.16 25.85
CA ASP A 102 36.87 5.89 26.00
C ASP A 102 37.17 6.84 24.82
N GLY A 103 36.35 6.81 23.76
CA GLY A 103 36.54 7.58 22.53
C GLY A 103 37.55 6.98 21.54
N ALA A 104 38.12 5.80 21.82
CA ALA A 104 39.03 5.12 20.90
C ALA A 104 38.26 4.20 19.91
N PRO A 105 38.79 3.94 18.69
CA PRO A 105 38.20 2.96 17.78
C PRO A 105 38.13 1.56 18.43
N LEU A 106 36.97 0.92 18.37
CA LEU A 106 36.72 -0.32 19.11
C LEU A 106 37.44 -1.51 18.46
N LYS A 107 38.48 -2.03 19.11
CA LYS A 107 39.30 -3.13 18.55
C LYS A 107 38.61 -4.50 18.56
N ALA A 108 37.62 -4.70 19.43
CA ALA A 108 36.86 -5.94 19.49
C ALA A 108 35.90 -6.04 18.28
N PRO A 109 35.66 -7.26 17.73
CA PRO A 109 34.66 -7.43 16.67
C PRO A 109 33.26 -7.10 17.19
N VAL A 110 32.49 -6.33 16.42
CA VAL A 110 31.12 -5.89 16.74
C VAL A 110 30.20 -6.02 15.54
N PHE A 111 28.89 -6.10 15.77
CA PHE A 111 27.90 -6.26 14.72
C PHE A 111 27.03 -5.01 14.62
N LEU A 112 27.01 -4.40 13.44
CA LEU A 112 26.13 -3.29 13.10
C LEU A 112 24.89 -3.83 12.40
N THR A 113 23.72 -3.33 12.80
CA THR A 113 22.48 -3.55 12.07
C THR A 113 22.18 -2.36 11.18
N ILE A 114 21.90 -2.61 9.90
CA ILE A 114 21.58 -1.60 8.89
C ILE A 114 20.11 -1.73 8.48
N GLU A 115 19.30 -0.72 8.77
CA GLU A 115 17.90 -0.60 8.36
C GLU A 115 17.77 0.52 7.30
N HIS A 116 16.94 0.32 6.27
CA HIS A 116 16.79 1.27 5.16
C HIS A 116 15.34 1.30 4.63
N SER A 117 14.85 2.47 4.22
CA SER A 117 13.48 2.63 3.69
C SER A 117 13.33 2.34 2.18
N GLY A 118 14.44 2.22 1.46
CA GLY A 118 14.50 2.02 0.02
C GLY A 118 15.91 1.66 -0.44
N GLY A 119 16.11 1.41 -1.74
CA GLY A 119 17.40 0.92 -2.27
C GLY A 119 17.75 -0.48 -1.78
N ARG A 120 19.03 -0.89 -1.91
CA ARG A 120 19.53 -2.22 -1.50
C ARG A 120 20.89 -2.13 -0.82
N VAL A 121 21.01 -2.66 0.40
CA VAL A 121 22.31 -2.77 1.10
C VAL A 121 23.15 -3.91 0.50
N LEU A 122 24.39 -3.60 0.11
CA LEU A 122 25.42 -4.50 -0.40
C LEU A 122 26.62 -4.50 0.55
N LEU A 123 26.95 -5.67 1.09
CA LEU A 123 28.05 -5.87 2.04
C LEU A 123 29.41 -6.09 1.33
N PRO A 124 30.56 -5.92 2.03
CA PRO A 124 31.88 -6.10 1.44
C PRO A 124 32.11 -7.48 0.83
N ASN A 125 32.37 -7.52 -0.48
CA ASN A 125 32.55 -8.71 -1.31
C ASN A 125 31.24 -9.48 -1.64
N ALA A 126 30.06 -8.91 -1.37
CA ALA A 126 28.79 -9.51 -1.77
C ALA A 126 28.57 -9.37 -3.29
N ARG A 127 27.71 -10.24 -3.84
CA ARG A 127 27.35 -10.23 -5.26
C ARG A 127 25.95 -9.63 -5.46
N THR A 128 25.72 -9.13 -6.66
CA THR A 128 24.43 -8.61 -7.15
C THR A 128 23.70 -9.62 -8.05
N ASP A 129 24.03 -10.92 -7.93
CA ASP A 129 23.40 -12.01 -8.69
C ASP A 129 22.04 -12.44 -8.09
N GLU A 130 21.40 -13.48 -8.65
CA GLU A 130 20.03 -13.92 -8.29
C GLU A 130 19.86 -14.28 -6.79
N LEU A 131 20.95 -14.50 -6.06
CA LEU A 131 20.94 -14.80 -4.63
C LEU A 131 20.92 -13.54 -3.75
N GLY A 132 21.05 -12.36 -4.37
CA GLY A 132 20.83 -11.05 -3.76
C GLY A 132 22.00 -10.54 -2.90
N PRO A 133 22.05 -9.21 -2.67
CA PRO A 133 23.15 -8.57 -1.94
C PRO A 133 23.18 -8.90 -0.44
N ARG A 134 22.08 -9.44 0.11
CA ARG A 134 22.01 -10.01 1.48
C ARG A 134 22.71 -11.37 1.61
N ARG A 135 23.41 -11.88 0.58
CA ARG A 135 24.08 -13.20 0.67
C ARG A 135 25.06 -13.31 1.84
N GLN A 136 25.75 -12.22 2.18
CA GLN A 136 26.77 -12.17 3.25
C GLN A 136 26.27 -11.50 4.54
N ASP A 137 24.96 -11.32 4.67
CA ASP A 137 24.33 -10.85 5.89
C ASP A 137 24.68 -11.78 7.06
N ALA A 138 25.36 -11.22 8.07
CA ALA A 138 26.13 -12.01 9.03
C ALA A 138 25.26 -12.80 10.03
N ASP A 139 24.06 -12.30 10.32
CA ASP A 139 23.00 -13.05 10.99
C ASP A 139 21.65 -12.71 10.35
N ARG A 140 21.27 -13.52 9.35
CA ARG A 140 19.99 -13.40 8.65
C ARG A 140 18.76 -13.71 9.51
N ALA A 141 18.92 -14.17 10.76
CA ALA A 141 17.80 -14.13 11.67
C ALA A 141 17.43 -12.67 11.90
N VAL A 142 18.37 -11.81 12.29
CA VAL A 142 18.09 -10.47 12.81
C VAL A 142 17.69 -9.47 11.69
N PRO A 143 16.47 -8.90 11.72
CA PRO A 143 16.06 -7.73 10.94
C PRO A 143 17.06 -6.58 10.82
N GLY A 144 16.95 -5.89 9.69
CA GLY A 144 18.04 -5.11 9.11
C GLY A 144 18.94 -6.01 8.26
N VAL A 145 20.16 -5.53 7.98
CA VAL A 145 21.27 -6.32 7.41
C VAL A 145 22.45 -6.21 8.37
N GLN A 146 23.03 -7.33 8.76
CA GLN A 146 24.07 -7.40 9.78
C GLN A 146 25.46 -7.32 9.16
N LEU A 147 26.22 -6.31 9.54
CA LEU A 147 27.60 -6.05 9.13
C LEU A 147 28.54 -6.26 10.33
N LYS A 148 29.40 -7.28 10.25
CA LYS A 148 30.51 -7.44 11.21
C LYS A 148 31.59 -6.39 10.95
N VAL A 149 32.08 -5.77 12.01
CA VAL A 149 33.12 -4.74 12.02
C VAL A 149 34.28 -5.22 12.86
N GLU A 150 35.51 -5.08 12.37
CA GLU A 150 36.73 -5.46 13.09
C GLU A 150 37.70 -4.28 13.09
N GLY A 151 38.33 -3.98 14.24
CA GLY A 151 39.24 -2.83 14.36
C GLY A 151 38.56 -1.45 14.45
N GLY A 152 37.22 -1.39 14.49
CA GLY A 152 36.46 -0.16 14.73
C GLY A 152 36.10 0.65 13.49
N GLU A 153 36.40 0.15 12.29
CA GLU A 153 36.02 0.77 11.01
C GLU A 153 35.52 -0.30 10.02
N ALA A 154 34.45 0.02 9.28
CA ALA A 154 33.94 -0.81 8.19
C ALA A 154 33.31 0.05 7.09
N GLU A 155 33.06 -0.56 5.94
CA GLU A 155 32.33 0.07 4.83
C GLU A 155 31.21 -0.86 4.36
N PHE A 156 30.12 -0.27 3.84
CA PHE A 156 29.13 -0.98 3.04
C PHE A 156 28.65 -0.06 1.91
N THR A 157 27.84 -0.59 1.00
CA THR A 157 27.26 0.19 -0.11
C THR A 157 25.74 0.16 -0.02
N LEU A 158 25.10 1.32 -0.11
CA LEU A 158 23.69 1.42 -0.44
C LEU A 158 23.58 1.61 -1.96
N LEU A 159 23.07 0.60 -2.65
CA LEU A 159 22.71 0.68 -4.06
C LEU A 159 21.39 1.45 -4.21
N ALA A 160 21.33 2.31 -5.21
CA ALA A 160 20.17 3.16 -5.49
C ALA A 160 18.84 2.38 -5.61
N PRO A 161 17.70 3.01 -5.27
CA PRO A 161 16.39 2.58 -5.73
C PRO A 161 16.23 2.81 -7.25
N PHE A 162 15.19 2.23 -7.84
CA PHE A 162 14.77 2.48 -9.23
C PHE A 162 13.88 3.73 -9.39
N GLU A 163 13.42 4.31 -8.29
CA GLU A 163 12.51 5.47 -8.23
C GLU A 163 13.17 6.57 -7.38
N ALA A 164 13.18 7.81 -7.88
CA ALA A 164 13.84 8.95 -7.23
C ALA A 164 13.15 9.34 -5.91
N GLN A 165 13.84 9.11 -4.79
CA GLN A 165 13.27 9.25 -3.44
C GLN A 165 14.36 9.53 -2.40
N ASP A 166 13.94 10.02 -1.23
CA ASP A 166 14.79 10.15 -0.06
C ASP A 166 14.81 8.84 0.74
N VAL A 167 15.93 8.12 0.66
CA VAL A 167 16.11 6.87 1.43
C VAL A 167 16.59 7.21 2.84
N ARG A 168 15.75 6.91 3.83
CA ARG A 168 16.11 6.93 5.24
C ARG A 168 17.00 5.73 5.55
N LEU A 169 18.13 5.98 6.20
CA LEU A 169 19.11 4.98 6.63
C LEU A 169 19.27 5.07 8.16
N ARG A 170 19.25 3.92 8.83
CA ARG A 170 19.50 3.79 10.27
C ARG A 170 20.53 2.69 10.49
N VAL A 171 21.56 2.98 11.29
CA VAL A 171 22.58 2.01 11.68
C VAL A 171 22.60 1.96 13.21
N THR A 172 22.55 0.76 13.79
CA THR A 172 22.44 0.56 15.25
C THR A 172 23.52 -0.41 15.74
N ALA A 173 24.09 -0.12 16.90
CA ALA A 173 25.19 -0.86 17.53
C ALA A 173 24.99 -0.89 19.05
N GLY A 174 24.26 -1.89 19.55
CA GLY A 174 23.83 -1.89 20.95
C GLY A 174 22.95 -0.67 21.26
N ALA A 175 23.31 0.11 22.28
CA ALA A 175 22.57 1.32 22.64
C ALA A 175 22.85 2.53 21.73
N GLU A 176 23.88 2.48 20.88
CA GLU A 176 24.25 3.59 19.99
C GLU A 176 23.55 3.48 18.62
N GLN A 177 23.10 4.62 18.10
CA GLN A 177 22.40 4.71 16.82
C GLN A 177 22.88 5.91 16.01
N ALA A 178 23.09 5.70 14.71
CA ALA A 178 23.24 6.75 13.72
C ALA A 178 22.04 6.69 12.76
N SER A 179 21.55 7.83 12.27
CA SER A 179 20.46 7.88 11.30
C SER A 179 20.58 9.11 10.40
N GLY A 180 20.15 8.97 9.16
CA GLY A 180 20.23 10.02 8.16
C GLY A 180 19.34 9.75 6.94
N VAL A 181 19.40 10.65 5.96
CA VAL A 181 18.67 10.55 4.70
C VAL A 181 19.65 10.72 3.55
N ILE A 182 19.53 9.85 2.55
CA ILE A 182 20.29 9.88 1.30
C ILE A 182 19.29 10.11 0.18
N SER A 183 19.40 11.25 -0.48
CA SER A 183 18.55 11.63 -1.61
C SER A 183 19.02 10.94 -2.89
N PHE A 184 18.09 10.27 -3.56
CA PHE A 184 18.27 9.78 -4.93
C PHE A 184 17.42 10.62 -5.89
N VAL A 185 18.04 11.14 -6.94
CA VAL A 185 17.46 12.04 -7.95
C VAL A 185 17.29 11.29 -9.28
N PRO A 186 16.45 11.75 -10.23
CA PRO A 186 16.25 11.06 -11.50
C PRO A 186 17.55 10.89 -12.32
N GLU A 187 17.66 9.75 -13.02
CA GLU A 187 18.81 9.44 -13.87
C GLU A 187 18.84 10.32 -15.13
N MET A 188 19.72 11.32 -15.14
CA MET A 188 20.02 12.12 -16.34
C MET A 188 20.78 11.26 -17.37
N ARG A 189 20.17 11.05 -18.54
CA ARG A 189 20.63 10.11 -19.58
C ARG A 189 20.36 10.61 -21.00
N ASP A 190 21.01 10.00 -22.00
CA ASP A 190 20.69 10.24 -23.41
C ASP A 190 19.26 9.80 -23.76
N MET A 191 18.67 10.44 -24.78
CA MET A 191 17.31 10.18 -25.23
C MET A 191 17.18 8.81 -25.89
N VAL A 192 16.48 7.90 -25.21
CA VAL A 192 15.96 6.63 -25.76
C VAL A 192 14.55 6.89 -26.27
N ALA A 193 14.25 6.50 -27.51
CA ALA A 193 12.90 6.62 -28.07
C ALA A 193 12.47 5.34 -28.80
N ALA A 194 11.22 4.96 -28.62
CA ALA A 194 10.60 3.87 -29.37
C ALA A 194 9.13 4.20 -29.65
N GLY A 195 8.69 4.08 -30.91
CA GLY A 195 7.32 4.40 -31.29
C GLY A 195 6.83 3.68 -32.54
N LEU A 196 5.51 3.68 -32.68
CA LEU A 196 4.74 3.09 -33.76
C LEU A 196 3.59 4.04 -34.12
N ILE A 197 3.44 4.31 -35.42
CA ILE A 197 2.19 4.81 -36.01
C ILE A 197 1.64 3.70 -36.89
N GLU A 198 0.37 3.37 -36.72
CA GLU A 198 -0.38 2.50 -37.61
C GLU A 198 -1.65 3.21 -38.10
N GLY A 199 -2.03 3.00 -39.35
CA GLY A 199 -3.30 3.47 -39.90
C GLY A 199 -3.90 2.43 -40.84
N VAL A 200 -5.21 2.27 -40.83
CA VAL A 200 -5.98 1.38 -41.71
C VAL A 200 -7.18 2.15 -42.25
N ILE A 201 -7.32 2.22 -43.58
CA ILE A 201 -8.51 2.74 -44.26
C ILE A 201 -9.19 1.58 -44.96
N ASN A 202 -10.42 1.24 -44.59
CA ASN A 202 -11.21 0.13 -45.16
C ASN A 202 -12.42 0.67 -45.96
N PHE A 203 -12.68 0.08 -47.12
CA PHE A 203 -13.79 0.34 -48.02
C PHE A 203 -14.75 -0.85 -48.02
N ARG A 204 -15.89 -0.69 -47.34
CA ARG A 204 -16.91 -1.73 -47.10
C ARG A 204 -17.94 -1.74 -48.23
N ARG A 205 -18.16 -2.92 -48.85
CA ARG A 205 -19.21 -3.11 -49.87
C ARG A 205 -20.54 -3.48 -49.19
N HIS A 206 -21.62 -2.85 -49.64
CA HIS A 206 -22.91 -2.83 -48.93
C HIS A 206 -23.51 -4.24 -48.72
N GLY A 207 -24.01 -4.49 -47.50
CA GLY A 207 -24.80 -5.67 -47.13
C GLY A 207 -25.74 -5.27 -45.98
N GLY A 208 -27.05 -5.51 -46.15
CA GLY A 208 -28.06 -4.99 -45.24
C GLY A 208 -28.11 -5.71 -43.90
N GLY A 209 -28.14 -4.95 -42.81
CA GLY A 209 -28.27 -5.46 -41.44
C GLY A 209 -28.31 -4.30 -40.45
N VAL A 210 -29.51 -3.87 -40.05
CA VAL A 210 -29.70 -2.83 -39.04
C VAL A 210 -30.01 -3.50 -37.71
N ILE A 211 -29.12 -3.35 -36.72
CA ILE A 211 -29.37 -3.30 -35.25
C ILE A 211 -28.02 -3.35 -34.49
N GLN A 212 -27.95 -2.62 -33.37
CA GLN A 212 -26.90 -2.58 -32.33
C GLN A 212 -25.45 -2.16 -32.70
N PRO A 213 -24.92 -1.07 -32.11
CA PRO A 213 -23.49 -0.80 -32.02
C PRO A 213 -22.89 -1.45 -30.76
N THR A 214 -22.24 -2.61 -30.90
CA THR A 214 -21.64 -3.35 -29.78
C THR A 214 -20.14 -3.60 -29.93
N ARG A 215 -19.47 -3.61 -28.77
CA ARG A 215 -18.02 -3.49 -28.57
C ARG A 215 -17.24 -4.62 -29.23
N SER A 216 -16.16 -4.29 -29.92
CA SER A 216 -15.09 -5.23 -30.26
C SER A 216 -14.09 -5.26 -29.10
N ASN A 217 -13.36 -6.37 -28.94
CA ASN A 217 -11.99 -6.31 -28.42
C ASN A 217 -11.26 -7.53 -28.98
N ASP A 218 -10.41 -7.30 -29.96
CA ASP A 218 -9.53 -8.33 -30.50
C ASP A 218 -8.15 -8.11 -29.89
N GLY A 219 -7.79 -8.91 -28.88
CA GLY A 219 -6.76 -8.55 -27.89
C GLY A 219 -5.32 -8.53 -28.40
N PHE A 220 -5.15 -8.64 -29.72
CA PHE A 220 -3.92 -8.94 -30.40
C PHE A 220 -3.65 -7.84 -31.46
N ASP A 221 -4.09 -7.94 -32.73
CA ASP A 221 -3.90 -6.87 -33.76
C ASP A 221 -5.07 -5.89 -33.62
N GLN A 222 -5.14 -5.20 -32.46
CA GLN A 222 -6.28 -4.38 -32.03
C GLN A 222 -6.84 -3.60 -33.23
N GLU A 223 -8.07 -3.94 -33.65
CA GLU A 223 -8.86 -3.06 -34.49
C GLU A 223 -8.90 -1.72 -33.75
N ILE A 224 -8.37 -0.66 -34.38
CA ILE A 224 -8.03 0.57 -33.65
C ILE A 224 -9.30 1.36 -33.35
N GLN A 225 -9.94 1.03 -32.23
CA GLN A 225 -11.28 1.50 -31.88
C GLN A 225 -11.25 2.98 -31.51
N ALA A 226 -10.20 3.38 -30.81
CA ALA A 226 -10.06 4.66 -30.15
C ALA A 226 -10.08 5.89 -31.07
N TRP A 227 -9.70 5.69 -32.33
CA TRP A 227 -9.72 6.71 -33.38
C TRP A 227 -10.25 6.12 -34.69
N SER A 228 -11.40 5.46 -34.64
CA SER A 228 -12.13 5.04 -35.85
C SER A 228 -13.07 6.14 -36.33
N ARG A 229 -13.14 6.37 -37.65
CA ARG A 229 -14.07 7.30 -38.30
C ARG A 229 -14.73 6.66 -39.50
N GLN A 230 -16.07 6.66 -39.51
CA GLN A 230 -16.85 6.13 -40.62
C GLN A 230 -17.30 7.24 -41.57
N PHE A 231 -17.20 6.98 -42.87
CA PHE A 231 -17.52 7.91 -43.95
C PHE A 231 -18.58 7.34 -44.89
N ASN A 232 -19.27 8.22 -45.63
CA ASN A 232 -20.23 7.87 -46.68
C ASN A 232 -21.35 6.89 -46.25
N GLY A 233 -21.79 6.98 -44.99
CA GLY A 233 -22.80 6.08 -44.41
C GLY A 233 -22.28 4.67 -44.14
N GLY A 234 -21.10 4.55 -43.51
CA GLY A 234 -20.47 3.27 -43.17
C GLY A 234 -19.83 2.52 -44.35
N LYS A 235 -19.76 3.16 -45.54
CA LYS A 235 -19.13 2.59 -46.75
C LYS A 235 -17.61 2.67 -46.73
N ALA A 236 -17.04 3.55 -45.91
CA ALA A 236 -15.62 3.53 -45.59
C ALA A 236 -15.41 3.77 -44.09
N ASP A 237 -14.27 3.30 -43.59
CA ASP A 237 -13.79 3.43 -42.22
C ASP A 237 -12.31 3.82 -42.28
N ALA A 238 -11.86 4.77 -41.46
CA ALA A 238 -10.44 5.05 -41.27
C ALA A 238 -10.12 5.04 -39.78
N SER A 239 -9.15 4.23 -39.40
CA SER A 239 -8.76 3.93 -38.02
C SER A 239 -7.24 4.05 -37.88
N ALA A 240 -6.71 4.72 -36.85
CA ALA A 240 -5.26 4.95 -36.72
C ALA A 240 -4.77 5.05 -35.27
N ARG A 241 -3.62 4.43 -34.99
CA ARG A 241 -2.97 4.31 -33.68
C ARG A 241 -1.63 5.01 -33.71
N THR A 242 -1.35 5.80 -32.68
CA THR A 242 0.01 6.27 -32.39
C THR A 242 0.36 5.84 -30.98
N ALA A 243 1.44 5.09 -30.84
CA ALA A 243 2.01 4.70 -29.56
C ALA A 243 3.51 5.05 -29.52
N PHE A 244 3.99 5.59 -28.41
CA PHE A 244 5.41 5.85 -28.20
C PHE A 244 5.80 5.82 -26.72
N TYR A 245 7.10 5.66 -26.49
CA TYR A 245 7.79 5.90 -25.23
C TYR A 245 9.09 6.66 -25.53
N LEU A 246 9.38 7.69 -24.76
CA LEU A 246 10.54 8.57 -24.83
C LEU A 246 11.11 8.72 -23.42
N LYS A 247 12.42 8.54 -23.22
CA LYS A 247 13.09 8.93 -21.97
C LYS A 247 14.50 9.44 -22.19
N GLY A 248 14.77 10.64 -21.69
CA GLY A 248 16.13 11.19 -21.61
C GLY A 248 16.17 12.71 -21.55
N THR A 249 17.40 13.23 -21.61
CA THR A 249 17.70 14.63 -21.30
C THR A 249 17.27 15.58 -22.41
N VAL A 250 16.55 16.63 -22.04
CA VAL A 250 16.15 17.76 -22.89
C VAL A 250 16.82 19.03 -22.35
N SER A 251 17.46 19.79 -23.24
CA SER A 251 18.18 21.04 -22.90
C SER A 251 19.24 20.91 -21.79
N GLY A 252 19.80 19.72 -21.58
CA GLY A 252 20.90 19.44 -20.63
C GLY A 252 20.50 19.34 -19.15
N GLU A 253 19.44 20.03 -18.72
CA GLU A 253 19.06 20.16 -17.31
C GLU A 253 17.71 19.51 -16.94
N TYR A 254 16.96 19.00 -17.90
CA TYR A 254 15.63 18.41 -17.68
C TYR A 254 15.57 16.97 -18.19
N LEU A 255 15.02 16.05 -17.41
CA LEU A 255 14.72 14.69 -17.85
C LEU A 255 13.26 14.63 -18.32
N LEU A 256 13.04 14.38 -19.62
CA LEU A 256 11.72 14.05 -20.14
C LEU A 256 11.51 12.54 -20.05
N THR A 257 10.38 12.12 -19.50
CA THR A 257 9.83 10.76 -19.63
C THR A 257 8.40 10.88 -20.15
N ALA A 258 8.12 10.42 -21.37
CA ALA A 258 6.80 10.55 -21.98
C ALA A 258 6.38 9.25 -22.65
N ALA A 259 5.13 8.85 -22.44
CA ALA A 259 4.53 7.72 -23.13
C ALA A 259 3.13 8.10 -23.63
N TYR A 260 2.77 7.59 -24.81
CA TYR A 260 1.44 7.74 -25.36
C TYR A 260 1.04 6.41 -26.00
N ASP A 261 -0.24 6.06 -25.92
CA ASP A 261 -0.84 5.04 -26.76
C ASP A 261 -2.31 5.40 -26.98
N SER A 262 -2.63 5.83 -28.19
CA SER A 262 -3.98 6.27 -28.53
C SER A 262 -5.03 5.18 -28.40
N ASP A 263 -4.67 3.89 -28.48
CA ASP A 263 -5.60 2.74 -28.43
C ASP A 263 -5.52 1.94 -27.11
N LYS A 264 -4.93 2.57 -26.08
CA LYS A 264 -4.93 2.06 -24.71
C LYS A 264 -6.35 2.11 -24.11
N ASP A 265 -6.76 1.01 -23.50
CA ASP A 265 -7.93 0.96 -22.61
C ASP A 265 -7.62 1.73 -21.32
N THR A 266 -8.53 2.62 -20.92
CA THR A 266 -8.35 3.60 -19.84
C THR A 266 -9.25 3.38 -18.63
N ARG A 267 -10.23 2.47 -18.67
CA ARG A 267 -11.30 2.38 -17.64
C ARG A 267 -11.08 1.35 -16.53
N ALA A 268 -9.92 0.67 -16.53
CA ALA A 268 -9.77 -0.53 -15.72
C ALA A 268 -9.05 -0.35 -14.38
N ARG A 269 -8.04 0.54 -14.26
CA ARG A 269 -7.02 0.54 -13.17
C ARG A 269 -6.28 1.87 -13.02
N LEU A 270 -5.81 2.15 -11.81
CA LEU A 270 -4.82 3.19 -11.47
C LEU A 270 -3.44 2.56 -11.17
N LEU A 271 -2.39 3.37 -11.17
CA LEU A 271 -1.02 3.02 -10.74
C LEU A 271 -0.48 1.68 -11.30
N ARG A 272 -0.81 1.37 -12.56
CA ARG A 272 -0.59 0.05 -13.19
C ARG A 272 0.80 -0.55 -12.87
N ASP A 273 0.78 -1.65 -12.12
CA ASP A 273 1.97 -2.37 -11.67
C ASP A 273 2.13 -3.74 -12.36
N VAL A 274 3.12 -4.53 -11.95
CA VAL A 274 3.40 -5.88 -12.45
C VAL A 274 2.20 -6.78 -12.22
N ARG A 275 1.60 -7.24 -13.33
CA ARG A 275 0.52 -8.24 -13.34
C ARG A 275 1.12 -9.65 -13.45
N PRO A 276 1.11 -10.48 -12.39
CA PRO A 276 1.52 -11.89 -12.47
C PRO A 276 0.47 -12.77 -13.17
N ASP A 277 -0.70 -12.19 -13.45
CA ASP A 277 -1.96 -12.87 -13.77
C ASP A 277 -2.37 -12.76 -15.24
N GLU A 278 -1.82 -11.78 -15.95
CA GLU A 278 -2.17 -11.45 -17.35
C GLU A 278 -0.98 -11.48 -18.31
N MET A 279 0.23 -11.62 -17.80
CA MET A 279 1.42 -11.84 -18.60
C MET A 279 2.07 -13.15 -18.15
N TYR A 280 2.86 -13.75 -19.03
CA TYR A 280 3.84 -14.76 -18.64
C TYR A 280 5.17 -14.04 -18.34
N PRO A 281 5.53 -13.72 -17.08
CA PRO A 281 6.84 -13.16 -16.73
C PRO A 281 7.92 -14.25 -16.77
N VAL A 282 8.08 -14.90 -17.93
CA VAL A 282 9.02 -16.00 -18.14
C VAL A 282 10.31 -15.43 -18.73
N TYR A 283 11.04 -14.71 -17.89
CA TYR A 283 12.43 -14.33 -18.14
C TYR A 283 13.29 -15.01 -17.08
N GLY A 284 14.00 -16.05 -17.51
CA GLY A 284 14.81 -16.95 -16.68
C GLY A 284 16.21 -16.39 -16.41
N ASP A 285 16.30 -15.10 -16.18
CA ASP A 285 17.49 -14.34 -15.81
C ASP A 285 17.12 -13.38 -14.65
N ALA A 286 18.08 -12.58 -14.19
CA ALA A 286 17.90 -11.68 -13.04
C ALA A 286 17.06 -10.41 -13.35
N SER A 287 16.24 -10.41 -14.40
CA SER A 287 15.47 -9.24 -14.85
C SER A 287 14.40 -8.82 -13.85
N LEU A 288 14.53 -7.60 -13.33
CA LEU A 288 13.48 -6.92 -12.57
C LEU A 288 12.61 -6.07 -13.50
N ARG A 289 11.29 -6.11 -13.30
CA ARG A 289 10.31 -5.31 -14.05
C ARG A 289 9.77 -4.19 -13.18
N SER A 290 9.82 -2.96 -13.69
CA SER A 290 9.23 -1.75 -13.09
C SER A 290 8.28 -1.05 -14.07
N PHE A 291 7.58 0.00 -13.61
CA PHE A 291 6.66 0.79 -14.41
C PHE A 291 7.00 2.29 -14.31
N ASP A 292 7.64 2.78 -15.35
CA ASP A 292 8.20 4.14 -15.42
C ASP A 292 7.17 5.19 -15.90
N ALA A 293 6.18 4.78 -16.69
CA ALA A 293 5.14 5.63 -17.26
C ALA A 293 3.73 5.24 -16.77
N ARG A 294 3.46 5.47 -15.48
CA ARG A 294 2.21 5.10 -14.79
C ARG A 294 1.08 6.08 -15.12
N SER A 295 0.06 5.61 -15.84
CA SER A 295 -1.13 6.38 -16.21
C SER A 295 -2.29 5.42 -16.49
N ALA A 296 -3.51 5.72 -16.07
CA ALA A 296 -4.73 5.10 -16.58
C ALA A 296 -5.04 5.61 -18.00
N ASP A 297 -4.87 6.91 -18.22
CA ASP A 297 -5.14 7.61 -19.48
C ASP A 297 -4.16 7.24 -20.62
N ARG A 298 -4.54 7.62 -21.84
CA ARG A 298 -3.74 7.37 -23.07
C ARG A 298 -2.38 8.07 -23.10
N LEU A 299 -2.17 9.07 -22.24
CA LEU A 299 -0.97 9.89 -22.17
C LEU A 299 -0.31 9.79 -20.79
N TYR A 300 1.02 9.82 -20.80
CA TYR A 300 1.90 10.07 -19.66
C TYR A 300 2.97 11.07 -20.11
N VAL A 301 3.20 12.14 -19.35
CA VAL A 301 4.33 13.06 -19.58
C VAL A 301 4.87 13.49 -18.23
N ARG A 302 6.14 13.24 -17.96
CA ARG A 302 6.86 13.73 -16.80
C ARG A 302 8.10 14.49 -17.26
N VAL A 303 8.33 15.66 -16.67
CA VAL A 303 9.53 16.47 -16.88
C VAL A 303 10.13 16.77 -15.52
N ASP A 304 11.27 16.15 -15.21
CA ASP A 304 11.99 16.33 -13.95
C ASP A 304 13.15 17.31 -14.10
N LYS A 305 13.47 18.00 -13.01
CA LYS A 305 14.73 18.70 -12.77
C LYS A 305 15.06 18.66 -11.28
N ASP A 306 16.21 18.09 -10.94
CA ASP A 306 16.61 17.79 -9.56
C ASP A 306 15.52 16.97 -8.83
N LYS A 307 14.92 17.50 -7.76
CA LYS A 307 13.75 16.91 -7.07
C LYS A 307 12.39 17.46 -7.54
N SER A 308 12.38 18.41 -8.49
CA SER A 308 11.16 19.08 -8.95
C SER A 308 10.65 18.44 -10.24
N TYR A 309 9.33 18.39 -10.44
CA TYR A 309 8.77 17.84 -11.68
C TYR A 309 7.42 18.45 -12.08
N VAL A 310 7.08 18.31 -13.36
CA VAL A 310 5.72 18.44 -13.90
C VAL A 310 5.30 17.09 -14.48
N LEU A 311 4.14 16.60 -14.09
CA LEU A 311 3.57 15.30 -14.45
C LEU A 311 2.17 15.48 -15.03
N TYR A 312 1.87 14.71 -16.07
CA TYR A 312 0.53 14.26 -16.44
C TYR A 312 0.55 12.72 -16.41
N GLY A 313 -0.28 12.10 -15.57
CA GLY A 313 -0.28 10.66 -15.34
C GLY A 313 -0.93 10.30 -14.01
N ASP A 314 -0.71 9.07 -13.52
CA ASP A 314 -1.24 8.64 -12.23
C ASP A 314 -0.42 9.23 -11.08
N PHE A 315 -1.09 9.75 -10.05
CA PHE A 315 -0.47 10.25 -8.84
C PHE A 315 -1.26 9.94 -7.56
N VAL A 316 -0.56 9.97 -6.43
CA VAL A 316 -1.14 9.80 -5.08
C VAL A 316 -0.92 11.06 -4.26
N THR A 317 -1.95 11.61 -3.62
CA THR A 317 -1.79 12.66 -2.61
C THR A 317 -1.60 12.04 -1.22
N GLY A 318 -0.82 12.68 -0.34
CA GLY A 318 -0.64 12.22 1.04
C GLY A 318 0.75 11.67 1.38
N ASP A 319 1.09 11.76 2.67
CA ASP A 319 2.36 11.31 3.25
C ASP A 319 2.53 9.78 3.15
N GLY A 320 3.76 9.28 3.21
CA GLY A 320 4.09 7.85 3.12
C GLY A 320 3.92 7.21 1.73
N PHE A 321 3.00 7.70 0.90
CA PHE A 321 2.66 7.09 -0.39
C PHE A 321 3.34 7.74 -1.62
N THR A 322 3.72 9.03 -1.56
CA THR A 322 4.32 9.73 -2.72
C THR A 322 5.76 9.30 -3.02
N GLN A 323 6.63 9.25 -2.02
CA GLN A 323 8.06 8.99 -2.21
C GLN A 323 8.37 7.60 -2.79
N PRO A 324 7.73 6.49 -2.37
CA PRO A 324 8.02 5.15 -2.92
C PRO A 324 7.73 5.01 -4.42
N ILE A 325 6.86 5.85 -4.99
CA ILE A 325 6.53 5.91 -6.43
C ILE A 325 7.19 7.12 -7.14
N GLY A 326 8.22 7.70 -6.53
CA GLY A 326 9.02 8.77 -7.13
C GLY A 326 8.32 10.13 -7.23
N GLN A 327 7.28 10.39 -6.43
CA GLN A 327 6.43 11.61 -6.53
C GLN A 327 6.73 12.67 -5.47
N GLY A 328 7.98 12.72 -5.00
CA GLY A 328 8.48 13.78 -4.12
C GLY A 328 7.95 13.74 -2.69
N ALA A 329 8.42 14.68 -1.87
CA ALA A 329 7.96 14.88 -0.51
C ALA A 329 6.63 15.67 -0.47
N VAL A 330 5.86 15.50 0.60
CA VAL A 330 4.72 16.36 0.95
C VAL A 330 4.80 16.71 2.44
N ALA A 331 3.96 17.64 2.93
CA ALA A 331 3.91 17.90 4.37
C ALA A 331 3.57 16.61 5.14
N SER A 332 4.36 16.29 6.17
CA SER A 332 4.14 15.06 6.93
C SER A 332 2.83 15.10 7.72
N LEU A 333 2.20 13.94 7.95
CA LEU A 333 0.97 13.84 8.75
C LEU A 333 1.12 14.44 10.16
N LYS A 334 2.35 14.50 10.67
CA LYS A 334 2.68 15.10 11.97
C LYS A 334 2.50 16.62 11.95
N GLN A 335 2.87 17.26 10.83
CA GLN A 335 2.77 18.72 10.64
C GLN A 335 1.39 19.15 10.15
N ARG A 336 0.77 18.36 9.26
CA ARG A 336 -0.55 18.63 8.68
C ARG A 336 -1.43 17.37 8.72
N SER A 337 -2.21 17.23 9.79
CA SER A 337 -3.09 16.08 10.04
C SER A 337 -4.57 16.41 9.82
N LEU A 338 -4.99 17.65 10.05
CA LEU A 338 -6.37 18.10 9.85
C LEU A 338 -6.64 18.38 8.37
N GLY A 339 -5.65 18.95 7.68
CA GLY A 339 -5.61 19.12 6.22
C GLY A 339 -5.08 17.90 5.45
N ALA A 340 -5.23 16.69 5.99
CA ALA A 340 -4.83 15.46 5.31
C ALA A 340 -5.82 15.12 4.18
N TYR A 341 -5.30 14.77 3.00
CA TYR A 341 -6.10 14.42 1.81
C TYR A 341 -5.37 13.35 0.99
N ASN A 342 -6.04 12.25 0.65
CA ASN A 342 -5.39 11.02 0.16
C ASN A 342 -6.13 10.40 -1.05
N ARG A 343 -6.05 11.04 -2.20
CA ARG A 343 -6.57 10.53 -3.49
C ARG A 343 -5.53 9.76 -4.28
N THR A 344 -5.98 8.82 -5.09
CA THR A 344 -5.22 8.24 -6.21
C THR A 344 -5.94 8.62 -7.49
N ALA A 345 -5.31 9.36 -8.40
CA ALA A 345 -6.00 9.93 -9.56
C ALA A 345 -5.09 10.05 -10.79
N THR A 346 -5.68 10.21 -11.97
CA THR A 346 -4.96 10.47 -13.22
C THR A 346 -5.19 11.91 -13.68
N GLY A 347 -4.12 12.70 -13.79
CA GLY A 347 -4.23 14.11 -14.18
C GLY A 347 -2.90 14.86 -14.11
N VAL A 348 -2.96 16.18 -14.03
CA VAL A 348 -1.79 17.05 -13.88
C VAL A 348 -1.35 17.11 -12.43
N ARG A 349 -0.03 16.99 -12.19
CA ARG A 349 0.62 17.34 -10.92
C ARG A 349 1.92 18.10 -11.16
N VAL A 350 2.11 19.21 -10.46
CA VAL A 350 3.38 19.92 -10.34
C VAL A 350 3.94 19.65 -8.94
N HIS A 351 5.25 19.50 -8.82
CA HIS A 351 5.95 19.37 -7.55
C HIS A 351 7.29 20.14 -7.59
N HIS A 352 7.63 20.80 -6.49
CA HIS A 352 8.88 21.54 -6.32
C HIS A 352 9.46 21.32 -4.92
N GLU A 353 10.69 20.82 -4.85
CA GLU A 353 11.46 20.72 -3.62
C GLU A 353 12.84 21.36 -3.83
N LYS A 354 13.15 22.42 -3.07
CA LYS A 354 14.46 23.10 -3.10
C LYS A 354 14.64 24.02 -1.89
N ASP A 355 15.87 24.16 -1.39
CA ASP A 355 16.29 25.21 -0.45
C ASP A 355 15.42 25.38 0.82
N GLY A 356 14.75 24.30 1.27
CA GLY A 356 13.84 24.32 2.42
C GLY A 356 12.36 24.63 2.09
N PHE A 357 12.03 24.82 0.81
CA PHE A 357 10.67 24.78 0.28
C PHE A 357 10.33 23.38 -0.25
N THR A 358 9.09 22.95 -0.02
CA THR A 358 8.50 21.74 -0.58
C THR A 358 7.03 22.02 -0.90
N GLY A 359 6.57 21.79 -2.12
CA GLY A 359 5.15 21.96 -2.43
C GLY A 359 4.70 21.26 -3.69
N SER A 360 3.41 20.96 -3.76
CA SER A 360 2.73 20.31 -4.88
C SER A 360 1.46 21.07 -5.26
N ALA A 361 1.05 20.94 -6.52
CA ALA A 361 -0.28 21.33 -6.98
C ALA A 361 -0.81 20.26 -7.95
N PHE A 362 -2.09 19.96 -7.94
CA PHE A 362 -2.70 18.92 -8.77
C PHE A 362 -4.06 19.36 -9.33
N LEU A 363 -4.43 18.79 -10.48
CA LEU A 363 -5.71 18.99 -11.14
C LEU A 363 -6.06 17.76 -11.98
N PHE A 364 -7.22 17.16 -11.70
CA PHE A 364 -7.75 15.99 -12.41
C PHE A 364 -9.26 16.12 -12.66
N ASN A 365 -9.80 15.19 -13.45
CA ASN A 365 -11.20 15.21 -13.87
C ASN A 365 -11.68 13.77 -14.11
N ASP A 366 -12.44 13.17 -13.19
CA ASP A 366 -12.86 11.76 -13.28
C ASP A 366 -14.25 11.52 -12.66
N THR A 367 -14.61 10.26 -12.46
CA THR A 367 -15.87 9.80 -11.82
C THR A 367 -15.60 9.08 -10.50
N LEU A 368 -14.42 9.30 -9.89
CA LEU A 368 -13.95 8.50 -8.76
C LEU A 368 -14.32 9.14 -7.43
N HIS A 369 -14.84 8.33 -6.50
CA HIS A 369 -15.11 8.72 -5.13
C HIS A 369 -14.10 8.03 -4.19
N GLN A 370 -13.47 8.81 -3.31
CA GLN A 370 -12.56 8.28 -2.30
C GLN A 370 -13.35 7.61 -1.18
N VAL A 371 -13.14 6.32 -0.94
CA VAL A 371 -13.70 5.60 0.21
C VAL A 371 -12.62 5.38 1.26
N VAL A 372 -12.98 5.57 2.54
CA VAL A 372 -12.14 5.25 3.70
C VAL A 372 -12.89 4.28 4.60
N GLU A 373 -12.42 3.04 4.68
CA GLU A 373 -12.92 2.00 5.58
C GLU A 373 -11.91 1.74 6.70
N GLU A 374 -12.40 1.37 7.89
CA GLU A 374 -11.54 0.97 9.01
C GLU A 374 -12.05 -0.31 9.68
N PHE A 375 -11.13 -1.26 9.89
CA PHE A 375 -11.40 -2.60 10.42
C PHE A 375 -10.64 -2.82 11.74
N ALA A 376 -11.31 -3.39 12.74
CA ALA A 376 -10.62 -4.00 13.88
C ALA A 376 -9.81 -5.24 13.44
N SER A 377 -8.87 -5.71 14.26
CA SER A 377 -8.05 -6.89 13.93
C SER A 377 -8.87 -8.15 13.64
N GLN A 378 -8.54 -8.79 12.52
CA GLN A 378 -8.94 -10.13 12.11
C GLN A 378 -7.69 -11.02 11.92
N GLY A 379 -6.66 -10.80 12.76
CA GLY A 379 -5.37 -11.48 12.65
C GLY A 379 -4.67 -11.15 11.33
N SER A 380 -4.46 -12.16 10.49
CA SER A 380 -3.85 -12.01 9.16
C SER A 380 -4.84 -11.60 8.05
N GLY A 381 -6.14 -11.56 8.33
CA GLY A 381 -7.20 -11.42 7.33
C GLY A 381 -7.63 -12.78 6.75
N PRO A 382 -8.37 -12.81 5.61
CA PRO A 382 -8.57 -11.69 4.69
C PRO A 382 -9.56 -10.64 5.18
N TYR A 383 -9.23 -9.37 4.96
CA TYR A 383 -10.11 -8.22 5.15
C TYR A 383 -10.80 -7.92 3.81
N GLY A 384 -12.13 -8.05 3.75
CA GLY A 384 -12.91 -7.76 2.54
C GLY A 384 -13.50 -6.36 2.56
N LEU A 385 -13.32 -5.61 1.47
CA LEU A 385 -13.90 -4.28 1.27
C LEU A 385 -15.42 -4.36 1.04
N ARG A 386 -16.17 -3.31 1.42
CA ARG A 386 -17.66 -3.35 1.31
C ARG A 386 -18.19 -2.93 -0.05
N ASN A 387 -17.42 -2.11 -0.76
CA ASN A 387 -17.80 -1.58 -2.07
C ASN A 387 -17.19 -2.46 -3.16
N ASN A 388 -17.90 -2.67 -4.28
CA ASN A 388 -17.52 -3.64 -5.31
C ASN A 388 -16.71 -3.04 -6.45
N ALA A 389 -17.08 -1.82 -6.89
CA ALA A 389 -16.44 -1.09 -7.99
C ALA A 389 -15.12 -0.40 -7.59
N VAL A 390 -14.31 -1.07 -6.77
CA VAL A 390 -12.96 -0.64 -6.34
C VAL A 390 -12.04 -0.60 -7.56
N LEU A 391 -11.28 0.47 -7.75
CA LEU A 391 -10.35 0.55 -8.88
C LEU A 391 -9.01 -0.12 -8.52
N GLU A 392 -8.60 -1.18 -9.24
CA GLU A 392 -7.35 -1.91 -8.92
C GLU A 392 -6.14 -0.96 -8.98
N GLY A 393 -5.31 -0.98 -7.94
CA GLY A 393 -4.14 -0.12 -7.81
C GLY A 393 -4.45 1.24 -7.17
N SER A 394 -5.70 1.48 -6.75
CA SER A 394 -6.05 2.67 -5.96
C SER A 394 -5.81 2.49 -4.45
N GLU A 395 -5.70 1.24 -3.99
CA GLU A 395 -5.75 0.87 -2.57
C GLU A 395 -4.48 1.23 -1.78
N LYS A 396 -4.69 1.86 -0.63
CA LYS A 396 -3.67 2.40 0.27
C LYS A 396 -4.04 1.97 1.69
N ILE A 397 -3.13 1.29 2.36
CA ILE A 397 -3.43 0.57 3.60
C ILE A 397 -2.50 1.07 4.71
N GLU A 398 -3.07 1.32 5.88
CA GLU A 398 -2.36 1.82 7.06
C GLU A 398 -2.76 1.00 8.29
N VAL A 399 -1.78 0.53 9.06
CA VAL A 399 -2.02 0.09 10.44
C VAL A 399 -2.04 1.32 11.33
N ILE A 400 -3.10 1.46 12.12
CA ILE A 400 -3.28 2.56 13.07
C ILE A 400 -3.35 2.00 14.48
N VAL A 401 -2.64 2.63 15.41
CA VAL A 401 -2.78 2.41 16.86
C VAL A 401 -3.45 3.65 17.45
N ARG A 402 -4.42 3.52 18.37
CA ARG A 402 -5.12 4.64 19.03
C ARG A 402 -5.09 4.52 20.55
N ASP A 403 -5.09 5.65 21.25
CA ASP A 403 -4.96 5.67 22.70
C ASP A 403 -6.17 5.04 23.39
N ARG A 404 -5.93 4.05 24.27
CA ARG A 404 -6.99 3.30 24.96
C ARG A 404 -7.91 4.14 25.85
N THR A 405 -7.49 5.34 26.25
CA THR A 405 -8.26 6.24 27.11
C THR A 405 -8.86 7.45 26.37
N GLN A 406 -8.26 7.80 25.22
CA GLN A 406 -8.60 8.94 24.35
C GLN A 406 -8.68 8.47 22.88
N PRO A 407 -9.78 7.82 22.46
CA PRO A 407 -9.77 7.00 21.24
C PRO A 407 -9.57 7.77 19.92
N SER A 408 -9.85 9.07 19.89
CA SER A 408 -9.57 9.98 18.76
C SER A 408 -8.09 10.34 18.61
N ARG A 409 -7.27 10.13 19.65
CA ARG A 409 -5.82 10.29 19.57
C ARG A 409 -5.21 9.00 19.03
N ILE A 410 -4.81 9.04 17.76
CA ILE A 410 -3.87 8.07 17.20
C ILE A 410 -2.54 8.12 18.00
N VAL A 411 -1.82 7.00 18.01
CA VAL A 411 -0.53 6.77 18.69
C VAL A 411 0.56 6.42 17.67
N SER A 412 0.22 5.71 16.59
CA SER A 412 1.09 5.53 15.43
C SER A 412 0.29 5.22 14.17
N VAL A 413 0.89 5.51 13.01
CA VAL A 413 0.39 5.14 11.68
C VAL A 413 1.54 4.48 10.92
N ARG A 414 1.29 3.33 10.31
CA ARG A 414 2.24 2.61 9.45
C ARG A 414 1.59 2.23 8.12
N ALA A 415 1.92 2.95 7.07
CA ALA A 415 1.56 2.58 5.71
C ALA A 415 2.17 1.21 5.34
N LEU A 416 1.41 0.42 4.57
CA LEU A 416 1.76 -0.93 4.11
C LEU A 416 2.02 -0.93 2.60
N GLN A 417 2.98 -1.71 2.13
CA GLN A 417 3.30 -1.83 0.69
C GLN A 417 2.68 -3.09 0.07
N ARG A 418 2.04 -2.94 -1.10
CA ARG A 418 1.48 -4.05 -1.88
C ARG A 418 2.60 -5.01 -2.31
N LEU A 419 2.31 -6.31 -2.30
CA LEU A 419 3.25 -7.42 -2.54
C LEU A 419 4.38 -7.58 -1.51
N VAL A 420 4.42 -6.75 -0.45
CA VAL A 420 5.44 -6.79 0.62
C VAL A 420 4.80 -6.99 1.99
N ASP A 421 3.94 -6.06 2.42
CA ASP A 421 3.17 -6.13 3.67
C ASP A 421 1.80 -6.81 3.47
N TYR A 422 1.25 -6.78 2.26
CA TYR A 422 -0.05 -7.39 1.93
C TYR A 422 -0.16 -7.82 0.46
N THR A 423 -1.08 -8.74 0.18
CA THR A 423 -1.57 -9.03 -1.17
C THR A 423 -3.01 -8.57 -1.32
N PHE A 424 -3.30 -7.76 -2.33
CA PHE A 424 -4.66 -7.45 -2.75
C PHE A 424 -5.14 -8.47 -3.79
N GLU A 425 -6.32 -9.04 -3.55
CA GLU A 425 -7.02 -10.00 -4.38
C GLU A 425 -8.11 -9.23 -5.17
N PRO A 426 -7.95 -9.02 -6.49
CA PRO A 426 -8.81 -8.11 -7.25
C PRO A 426 -10.10 -8.76 -7.76
N PHE A 427 -10.29 -10.09 -7.63
CA PHE A 427 -11.52 -10.77 -8.06
C PHE A 427 -12.59 -10.77 -6.97
N SER A 428 -12.22 -10.48 -5.72
CA SER A 428 -13.11 -10.45 -4.54
C SER A 428 -12.88 -9.28 -3.60
N GLY A 429 -11.99 -8.34 -3.94
CA GLY A 429 -11.71 -7.14 -3.13
C GLY A 429 -11.12 -7.46 -1.74
N ARG A 430 -10.31 -8.52 -1.64
CA ARG A 430 -9.78 -9.04 -0.36
C ARG A 430 -8.32 -8.67 -0.15
N ILE A 431 -8.00 -8.20 1.05
CA ILE A 431 -6.65 -7.86 1.51
C ILE A 431 -6.19 -8.96 2.46
N LEU A 432 -5.07 -9.61 2.15
CA LEU A 432 -4.43 -10.59 3.03
C LEU A 432 -3.05 -10.07 3.46
N LEU A 433 -2.80 -10.00 4.77
CA LEU A 433 -1.57 -9.43 5.32
C LEU A 433 -0.43 -10.47 5.35
N THR A 434 0.82 -10.03 5.16
CA THR A 434 2.00 -10.90 5.30
C THR A 434 2.45 -11.07 6.76
N THR A 435 1.88 -10.28 7.68
CA THR A 435 2.04 -10.37 9.14
C THR A 435 0.67 -10.38 9.81
N PHE A 436 0.55 -10.92 11.02
CA PHE A 436 -0.68 -10.80 11.81
C PHE A 436 -0.82 -9.37 12.34
N LEU A 437 -2.03 -8.82 12.28
CA LEU A 437 -2.43 -7.64 13.03
C LEU A 437 -2.92 -8.06 14.43
N SER A 438 -2.30 -7.61 15.50
CA SER A 438 -2.89 -7.74 16.85
C SER A 438 -4.07 -6.77 17.00
N ALA A 439 -5.00 -7.03 17.92
CA ALA A 439 -6.04 -6.09 18.31
C ALA A 439 -5.51 -5.02 19.28
N PHE A 440 -4.43 -5.31 20.00
CA PHE A 440 -3.78 -4.38 20.93
C PHE A 440 -2.26 -4.27 20.73
N ASP A 441 -1.67 -3.16 21.17
CA ASP A 441 -0.21 -3.01 21.32
C ASP A 441 0.30 -3.52 22.69
N GLU A 442 1.61 -3.42 22.93
CA GLU A 442 2.23 -3.82 24.22
C GLU A 442 1.85 -2.96 25.45
N ASN A 443 1.06 -1.91 25.24
CA ASN A 443 0.54 -0.97 26.24
C ASN A 443 -0.99 -1.02 26.34
N LEU A 444 -1.64 -2.01 25.69
CA LEU A 444 -3.10 -2.21 25.63
C LEU A 444 -3.86 -1.13 24.84
N ASN A 445 -3.22 -0.47 23.88
CA ASN A 445 -3.86 0.46 22.93
C ASN A 445 -4.54 -0.30 21.77
N PRO A 446 -5.80 -0.01 21.42
CA PRO A 446 -6.46 -0.62 20.27
C PRO A 446 -5.72 -0.36 18.95
N VAL A 447 -5.71 -1.39 18.10
CA VAL A 447 -5.07 -1.41 16.78
C VAL A 447 -6.09 -1.75 15.71
N SER A 448 -6.06 -1.01 14.60
CA SER A 448 -6.98 -1.17 13.46
C SER A 448 -6.27 -1.03 12.12
N LEU A 449 -6.92 -1.50 11.06
CA LEU A 449 -6.48 -1.41 9.67
C LEU A 449 -7.36 -0.39 8.94
N ARG A 450 -6.79 0.75 8.54
CA ARG A 450 -7.45 1.72 7.66
C ARG A 450 -7.12 1.39 6.20
N VAL A 451 -8.14 1.35 5.35
CA VAL A 451 -8.00 1.20 3.91
C VAL A 451 -8.61 2.44 3.25
N THR A 452 -7.83 3.12 2.42
CA THR A 452 -8.29 4.18 1.52
C THR A 452 -8.20 3.69 0.09
N TYR A 453 -9.27 3.80 -0.69
CA TYR A 453 -9.30 3.37 -2.10
C TYR A 453 -10.29 4.24 -2.90
N GLU A 454 -10.29 4.10 -4.22
CA GLU A 454 -11.20 4.85 -5.11
C GLU A 454 -12.27 3.91 -5.69
N VAL A 455 -13.51 4.41 -5.79
CA VAL A 455 -14.68 3.71 -6.37
C VAL A 455 -15.19 4.51 -7.56
N ASP A 456 -15.47 3.86 -8.69
CA ASP A 456 -16.16 4.54 -9.81
C ASP A 456 -17.65 4.71 -9.47
N GLN A 457 -18.07 5.96 -9.22
CA GLN A 457 -19.49 6.28 -8.94
C GLN A 457 -20.32 6.42 -10.22
N GLY A 458 -19.68 6.43 -11.40
CA GLY A 458 -20.30 6.81 -12.66
C GLY A 458 -20.71 8.29 -12.71
N GLY A 459 -21.74 8.61 -13.49
CA GLY A 459 -22.21 9.98 -13.71
C GLY A 459 -21.36 10.76 -14.71
N GLU A 460 -21.40 12.09 -14.63
CA GLU A 460 -20.51 12.98 -15.41
C GLU A 460 -19.15 13.15 -14.72
N ARG A 461 -18.09 13.43 -15.51
CA ARG A 461 -16.74 13.66 -14.97
C ARG A 461 -16.66 15.05 -14.33
N PHE A 462 -16.17 15.11 -13.09
CA PHE A 462 -16.05 16.34 -12.31
C PHE A 462 -14.59 16.71 -12.04
N TRP A 463 -14.31 18.01 -11.96
CA TRP A 463 -12.96 18.52 -11.71
C TRP A 463 -12.62 18.53 -10.22
N VAL A 464 -11.44 18.00 -9.91
CA VAL A 464 -10.85 18.03 -8.56
C VAL A 464 -9.47 18.67 -8.66
N GLY A 465 -9.21 19.67 -7.82
CA GLY A 465 -7.93 20.39 -7.81
C GLY A 465 -7.51 20.80 -6.41
N GLY A 466 -6.20 20.90 -6.21
CA GLY A 466 -5.66 21.31 -4.91
C GLY A 466 -4.17 21.66 -4.94
N ALA A 467 -3.71 22.27 -3.87
CA ALA A 467 -2.31 22.65 -3.67
C ALA A 467 -1.89 22.46 -2.20
N ASP A 468 -0.60 22.20 -1.99
CA ASP A 468 -0.01 21.79 -0.73
C ASP A 468 1.42 22.35 -0.65
N ALA A 469 1.82 22.96 0.47
CA ALA A 469 3.17 23.51 0.60
C ALA A 469 3.66 23.57 2.06
N GLN A 470 4.98 23.42 2.23
CA GLN A 470 5.77 23.73 3.42
C GLN A 470 6.95 24.64 3.03
N TYR A 471 7.31 25.57 3.91
CA TYR A 471 8.47 26.42 3.76
C TYR A 471 9.19 26.64 5.10
N ARG A 472 10.47 26.25 5.14
CA ARG A 472 11.36 26.47 6.28
C ARG A 472 11.97 27.86 6.20
N VAL A 473 11.27 28.83 6.78
CA VAL A 473 11.66 30.25 6.85
C VAL A 473 13.07 30.42 7.44
N ASN A 474 13.41 29.63 8.46
CA ASN A 474 14.74 29.56 9.07
C ASN A 474 14.85 28.29 9.95
N GLY A 475 15.94 28.14 10.72
CA GLY A 475 16.14 26.99 11.61
C GLY A 475 15.14 26.86 12.78
N SER A 476 14.37 27.91 13.10
CA SER A 476 13.40 27.95 14.19
C SER A 476 11.92 28.06 13.75
N LEU A 477 11.64 28.25 12.46
CA LEU A 477 10.28 28.40 11.92
C LEU A 477 10.12 27.69 10.58
N GLU A 478 9.10 26.82 10.51
CA GLU A 478 8.57 26.23 9.29
C GLU A 478 7.05 26.46 9.24
N VAL A 479 6.50 26.81 8.08
CA VAL A 479 5.07 27.12 7.89
C VAL A 479 4.53 26.48 6.63
N GLY A 480 3.22 26.27 6.54
CA GLY A 480 2.60 25.70 5.35
C GLY A 480 1.10 25.56 5.43
N GLY A 481 0.52 24.76 4.54
CA GLY A 481 -0.92 24.55 4.44
C GLY A 481 -1.32 23.65 3.27
N SER A 482 -2.62 23.53 3.05
CA SER A 482 -3.22 22.91 1.87
C SER A 482 -4.58 23.55 1.55
N ALA A 483 -5.00 23.46 0.29
CA ALA A 483 -6.36 23.77 -0.15
C ALA A 483 -6.77 22.78 -1.24
N VAL A 484 -8.00 22.28 -1.19
CA VAL A 484 -8.57 21.31 -2.14
C VAL A 484 -10.03 21.65 -2.40
N THR A 485 -10.44 21.60 -3.66
CA THR A 485 -11.83 21.68 -4.11
C THR A 485 -12.13 20.49 -5.02
N ASP A 486 -13.12 19.69 -4.64
CA ASP A 486 -13.73 18.60 -5.42
C ASP A 486 -15.14 19.03 -5.85
N ARG A 487 -15.39 19.03 -7.17
CA ARG A 487 -16.64 19.51 -7.78
C ARG A 487 -17.61 18.38 -8.16
N ASN A 488 -17.48 17.22 -7.52
CA ASN A 488 -18.44 16.12 -7.64
C ASN A 488 -19.87 16.58 -7.34
N GLU A 489 -20.77 16.59 -8.33
CA GLU A 489 -22.15 17.06 -8.14
C GLU A 489 -22.97 16.20 -7.18
N LEU A 490 -22.57 14.94 -6.94
CA LEU A 490 -23.21 14.05 -5.97
C LEU A 490 -22.61 14.15 -4.56
N ALA A 491 -21.37 14.63 -4.44
CA ALA A 491 -20.67 14.77 -3.16
C ALA A 491 -19.64 15.93 -3.19
N PRO A 492 -20.07 17.20 -3.31
CA PRO A 492 -19.15 18.35 -3.30
C PRO A 492 -18.31 18.36 -2.02
N TYR A 493 -17.02 18.68 -2.13
CA TYR A 493 -16.10 18.66 -1.00
C TYR A 493 -14.99 19.71 -1.13
N GLU A 494 -14.83 20.56 -0.12
CA GLU A 494 -13.71 21.51 0.00
C GLU A 494 -12.99 21.30 1.33
N LEU A 495 -11.65 21.37 1.30
CA LEU A 495 -10.79 21.25 2.48
C LEU A 495 -9.63 22.25 2.41
N GLU A 496 -9.58 23.16 3.38
CA GLU A 496 -8.47 24.10 3.56
C GLU A 496 -7.75 23.84 4.88
N SER A 497 -6.44 24.09 4.93
CA SER A 497 -5.67 24.06 6.17
C SER A 497 -4.44 24.98 6.15
N ALA A 498 -4.00 25.39 7.33
CA ALA A 498 -2.73 26.09 7.55
C ALA A 498 -2.03 25.53 8.80
N ASN A 499 -0.70 25.37 8.75
CA ASN A 499 0.11 24.89 9.86
C ASN A 499 1.38 25.73 10.08
N ALA A 500 1.91 25.68 11.30
CA ALA A 500 3.19 26.25 11.67
C ALA A 500 3.92 25.33 12.67
N THR A 501 5.23 25.20 12.50
CA THR A 501 6.15 24.52 13.43
C THR A 501 7.21 25.51 13.90
N LEU A 502 7.21 25.81 15.20
CA LEU A 502 8.19 26.63 15.90
C LEU A 502 9.16 25.73 16.68
N ARG A 503 10.47 25.90 16.46
CA ARG A 503 11.54 25.21 17.21
C ARG A 503 12.29 26.24 18.04
N PHE A 504 12.07 26.25 19.35
CA PHE A 504 12.72 27.23 20.25
C PHE A 504 14.18 26.84 20.57
N GLY A 505 14.54 25.57 20.37
CA GLY A 505 15.90 25.06 20.52
C GLY A 505 16.00 23.57 20.18
N PRO A 506 17.16 22.93 20.40
CA PRO A 506 17.38 21.51 20.10
C PRO A 506 16.68 20.55 21.09
N LYS A 507 15.81 21.07 21.97
CA LYS A 507 15.08 20.34 23.01
C LYS A 507 13.63 20.83 23.22
N THR A 508 13.11 21.69 22.33
CA THR A 508 11.79 22.34 22.50
C THR A 508 11.13 22.72 21.17
N ALA A 509 9.89 22.28 20.93
CA ALA A 509 9.10 22.57 19.73
C ALA A 509 7.61 22.79 20.03
N LEU A 510 6.93 23.50 19.13
CA LEU A 510 5.49 23.74 19.11
C LEU A 510 4.98 23.59 17.67
N VAL A 511 3.92 22.81 17.47
CA VAL A 511 3.18 22.67 16.22
C VAL A 511 1.78 23.26 16.43
N ALA A 512 1.26 23.99 15.45
CA ALA A 512 -0.13 24.44 15.42
C ALA A 512 -0.71 24.23 14.02
N GLU A 513 -1.98 23.85 13.94
CA GLU A 513 -2.69 23.64 12.68
C GLU A 513 -4.17 24.06 12.82
N VAL A 514 -4.73 24.65 11.77
CA VAL A 514 -6.15 24.95 11.61
C VAL A 514 -6.64 24.36 10.27
N ALA A 515 -7.90 23.95 10.21
CA ALA A 515 -8.54 23.45 9.00
C ALA A 515 -10.03 23.83 8.92
N ARG A 516 -10.55 23.89 7.70
CA ARG A 516 -11.96 24.14 7.33
C ARG A 516 -12.38 23.08 6.33
N SER A 517 -13.54 22.49 6.52
CA SER A 517 -14.18 21.55 5.58
C SER A 517 -15.56 22.06 5.19
N ALA A 518 -15.94 21.97 3.92
CA ALA A 518 -17.32 22.15 3.47
C ALA A 518 -17.72 20.96 2.58
N SER A 519 -18.93 20.42 2.76
CA SER A 519 -19.37 19.26 1.98
C SER A 519 -20.88 19.07 1.99
N THR A 520 -21.45 18.44 0.96
CA THR A 520 -22.86 17.99 0.99
C THR A 520 -22.94 16.53 1.48
N VAL A 521 -23.74 16.25 2.50
CA VAL A 521 -23.87 14.90 3.11
C VAL A 521 -25.31 14.36 3.08
N ASN A 522 -25.45 13.04 3.00
CA ASN A 522 -26.72 12.29 3.15
C ASN A 522 -27.87 12.75 2.23
N THR A 523 -27.57 13.31 1.06
CA THR A 523 -28.59 13.70 0.07
C THR A 523 -28.88 12.61 -0.94
N ASN A 524 -27.98 11.64 -1.11
CA ASN A 524 -28.10 10.56 -2.09
C ASN A 524 -27.25 9.32 -1.69
N PRO A 525 -27.34 8.19 -2.41
CA PRO A 525 -26.62 6.96 -2.06
C PRO A 525 -25.08 7.01 -2.14
N THR A 526 -24.48 8.04 -2.77
CA THR A 526 -23.01 8.16 -2.89
C THR A 526 -22.36 8.96 -1.76
N ASN A 527 -23.11 9.82 -1.05
CA ASN A 527 -22.59 10.71 0.01
C ASN A 527 -23.09 10.35 1.43
N GLN A 528 -23.41 9.07 1.66
CA GLN A 528 -23.85 8.58 2.95
C GLN A 528 -22.70 8.62 3.98
N THR A 529 -22.92 9.34 5.08
CA THR A 529 -21.92 9.63 6.10
C THR A 529 -22.42 9.23 7.49
N VAL A 530 -21.84 8.17 8.04
CA VAL A 530 -22.27 7.54 9.31
C VAL A 530 -21.56 8.09 10.56
N THR A 531 -20.81 9.19 10.46
CA THR A 531 -20.14 9.79 11.64
C THR A 531 -21.17 10.49 12.55
N PRO A 532 -21.06 10.41 13.89
CA PRO A 532 -22.12 10.88 14.80
C PRO A 532 -22.55 12.35 14.63
N GLY A 533 -21.63 13.25 14.27
CA GLY A 533 -21.94 14.67 14.03
C GLY A 533 -22.67 14.95 12.70
N LEU A 534 -22.66 14.00 11.77
CA LEU A 534 -23.20 14.15 10.41
C LEU A 534 -24.36 13.18 10.10
N ALA A 535 -24.49 12.06 10.80
CA ALA A 535 -25.48 11.02 10.53
C ALA A 535 -26.96 11.51 10.52
N ASN A 536 -27.28 12.57 11.27
CA ASN A 536 -28.61 13.21 11.29
C ASN A 536 -28.65 14.56 10.53
N LYS A 537 -27.59 14.92 9.81
CA LYS A 537 -27.53 16.09 8.93
C LYS A 537 -27.87 15.66 7.50
N LEU A 538 -28.50 16.54 6.72
CA LEU A 538 -28.79 16.36 5.30
C LEU A 538 -28.56 17.68 4.57
N GLY A 539 -27.89 17.63 3.42
CA GLY A 539 -27.51 18.82 2.65
C GLY A 539 -26.12 19.33 3.00
N ASP A 540 -25.90 20.63 2.79
CA ASP A 540 -24.58 21.24 2.94
C ASP A 540 -24.21 21.46 4.41
N VAL A 541 -22.99 21.06 4.76
CA VAL A 541 -22.39 21.25 6.08
C VAL A 541 -21.02 21.93 5.96
N GLU A 542 -20.73 22.84 6.88
CA GLU A 542 -19.43 23.51 6.99
C GLU A 542 -18.91 23.32 8.42
N GLY A 543 -17.64 22.96 8.55
CA GLY A 543 -17.00 22.72 9.83
C GLY A 543 -15.56 23.22 9.91
N HIS A 544 -15.07 23.34 11.14
CA HIS A 544 -13.74 23.86 11.45
C HIS A 544 -13.04 22.97 12.46
N ALA A 545 -11.73 22.80 12.30
CA ALA A 545 -10.88 22.13 13.26
C ALA A 545 -9.61 22.94 13.56
N TRP A 546 -9.07 22.78 14.76
CA TRP A 546 -7.73 23.26 15.12
C TRP A 546 -7.03 22.31 16.09
N ARG A 547 -5.70 22.34 16.09
CA ARG A 547 -4.86 21.68 17.10
C ARG A 547 -3.57 22.45 17.38
N VAL A 548 -3.04 22.25 18.58
CA VAL A 548 -1.75 22.77 19.06
C VAL A 548 -1.07 21.64 19.84
N GLU A 549 0.21 21.38 19.54
CA GLU A 549 1.02 20.36 20.21
C GLU A 549 2.38 20.96 20.60
N PHE A 550 2.73 20.92 21.89
CA PHE A 550 3.98 21.40 22.47
C PHE A 550 4.78 20.22 23.02
N ALA A 551 6.08 20.20 22.75
CA ALA A 551 7.01 19.21 23.27
C ALA A 551 8.30 19.87 23.77
N HIS A 552 8.73 19.49 24.97
CA HIS A 552 10.01 19.82 25.55
C HIS A 552 10.59 18.58 26.23
N GLU A 553 11.86 18.27 26.00
CA GLU A 553 12.54 17.16 26.67
C GLU A 553 14.02 17.46 26.84
N ASP A 554 14.49 17.48 28.09
CA ASP A 554 15.90 17.59 28.42
C ASP A 554 16.36 16.62 29.52
N GLU A 555 17.44 16.96 30.21
CA GLU A 555 18.05 16.09 31.21
C GLU A 555 17.33 16.13 32.56
N THR A 556 16.56 17.18 32.87
CA THR A 556 15.76 17.31 34.11
C THR A 556 14.26 17.30 33.84
N ASP A 557 13.82 17.85 32.71
CA ASP A 557 12.42 18.19 32.46
C ASP A 557 11.88 17.57 31.16
N GLU A 558 10.65 17.06 31.24
CA GLU A 558 9.93 16.47 30.12
C GLU A 558 8.48 16.95 30.17
N VAL A 559 8.06 17.65 29.11
CA VAL A 559 6.72 18.20 28.98
C VAL A 559 6.16 17.85 27.60
N ARG A 560 4.91 17.42 27.58
CA ARG A 560 4.08 17.25 26.39
C ARG A 560 2.73 17.90 26.66
N ALA A 561 2.24 18.72 25.74
CA ALA A 561 0.89 19.26 25.81
C ALA A 561 0.24 19.23 24.44
N PHE A 562 -1.00 18.79 24.37
CA PHE A 562 -1.83 18.78 23.17
C PHE A 562 -3.18 19.41 23.50
N ALA A 563 -3.70 20.22 22.60
CA ALA A 563 -5.07 20.70 22.65
C ALA A 563 -5.62 20.80 21.23
N GLY A 564 -6.86 20.39 21.00
CA GLY A 564 -7.51 20.51 19.70
C GLY A 564 -9.02 20.44 19.79
N ARG A 565 -9.70 20.90 18.74
CA ARG A 565 -11.16 20.87 18.64
C ARG A 565 -11.60 20.86 17.18
N ALA A 566 -12.58 20.01 16.86
CA ALA A 566 -13.31 19.99 15.60
C ALA A 566 -14.83 20.18 15.86
N SER A 567 -15.53 20.98 15.06
CA SER A 567 -16.99 21.10 15.13
C SER A 567 -17.68 19.78 14.70
N PRO A 568 -18.93 19.50 15.14
CA PRO A 568 -19.70 18.32 14.67
C PRO A 568 -19.75 18.17 13.15
N GLU A 569 -19.82 19.30 12.46
CA GLU A 569 -19.88 19.43 11.01
C GLU A 569 -18.51 19.31 10.30
N PHE A 570 -17.39 19.16 11.02
CA PHE A 570 -16.07 19.01 10.41
C PHE A 570 -15.91 17.62 9.76
N ASN A 571 -15.91 17.60 8.44
CA ASN A 571 -15.88 16.39 7.62
C ASN A 571 -14.49 16.19 7.00
N ASN A 572 -13.67 15.33 7.60
CA ASN A 572 -12.49 14.76 6.95
C ASN A 572 -12.13 13.39 7.54
N ALA A 573 -12.49 12.32 6.84
CA ALA A 573 -12.21 10.94 7.25
C ALA A 573 -10.70 10.56 7.24
N ALA A 574 -9.84 11.36 6.61
CA ALA A 574 -8.39 11.15 6.66
C ALA A 574 -7.76 11.74 7.94
N ALA A 575 -8.40 12.72 8.57
CA ALA A 575 -7.89 13.38 9.77
C ALA A 575 -7.99 12.50 11.02
N PRO A 576 -7.05 12.60 11.99
CA PRO A 576 -7.13 11.85 13.24
C PRO A 576 -8.21 12.42 14.19
N LEU A 577 -8.38 13.74 14.18
CA LEU A 577 -9.38 14.44 14.98
C LEU A 577 -10.69 14.52 14.19
N ASN A 578 -11.53 13.50 14.38
CA ASN A 578 -12.88 13.45 13.81
C ASN A 578 -13.74 14.66 14.22
N GLY A 579 -14.71 15.01 13.37
CA GLY A 579 -15.73 16.02 13.68
C GLY A 579 -16.46 15.73 14.99
N GLY A 580 -16.78 16.80 15.71
CA GLY A 580 -17.54 16.76 16.96
C GLY A 580 -16.71 16.45 18.19
N ARG A 581 -15.39 16.65 18.19
CA ARG A 581 -14.52 16.31 19.33
C ARG A 581 -13.68 17.50 19.79
N ALA A 582 -13.56 17.70 21.10
CA ALA A 582 -12.58 18.60 21.71
C ALA A 582 -11.71 17.85 22.72
N GLU A 583 -10.41 18.06 22.63
CA GLU A 583 -9.39 17.20 23.22
C GLU A 583 -8.33 18.07 23.90
N ALA A 584 -7.88 17.69 25.08
CA ALA A 584 -6.70 18.26 25.72
C ALA A 584 -5.93 17.16 26.47
N ASN A 585 -4.60 17.20 26.41
CA ASN A 585 -3.70 16.32 27.13
C ASN A 585 -2.51 17.16 27.61
N VAL A 586 -2.11 17.04 28.87
CA VAL A 586 -0.88 17.64 29.38
C VAL A 586 -0.18 16.62 30.25
N GLN A 587 1.12 16.45 30.03
CA GLN A 587 2.02 15.63 30.82
C GLN A 587 3.25 16.45 31.13
N ALA A 588 3.64 16.48 32.40
CA ALA A 588 4.86 17.15 32.86
C ALA A 588 5.57 16.24 33.86
N LYS A 589 6.89 16.16 33.76
CA LYS A 589 7.75 15.29 34.56
C LYS A 589 9.07 16.02 34.83
N HIS A 590 9.47 16.05 36.10
CA HIS A 590 10.61 16.83 36.58
C HIS A 590 11.46 15.99 37.55
N LYS A 591 12.77 15.92 37.31
CA LYS A 591 13.72 15.14 38.12
C LYS A 591 14.19 15.94 39.33
N LEU A 592 13.47 15.80 40.45
CA LEU A 592 13.80 16.39 41.75
C LEU A 592 15.18 15.97 42.27
N THR A 593 15.59 14.73 42.00
CA THR A 593 16.95 14.22 42.25
C THR A 593 17.33 13.18 41.18
N GLN A 594 18.54 12.63 41.23
CA GLN A 594 18.92 11.49 40.37
C GLN A 594 18.08 10.22 40.58
N THR A 595 17.36 10.10 41.72
CA THR A 595 16.53 8.95 42.06
C THR A 595 15.04 9.26 42.24
N LEU A 596 14.66 10.53 42.32
CA LEU A 596 13.28 10.97 42.55
C LEU A 596 12.82 11.90 41.42
N SER A 597 11.70 11.56 40.78
CA SER A 597 11.01 12.41 39.81
C SER A 597 9.57 12.66 40.21
N ALA A 598 9.12 13.91 40.15
CA ALA A 598 7.70 14.25 40.20
C ALA A 598 7.10 14.18 38.80
N TYR A 599 5.80 13.92 38.72
CA TYR A 599 5.03 14.05 37.48
C TYR A 599 3.62 14.60 37.75
N ALA A 600 3.02 15.18 36.73
CA ALA A 600 1.64 15.62 36.67
C ALA A 600 1.02 15.28 35.31
N GLN A 601 -0.27 14.98 35.30
CA GLN A 601 -1.04 14.64 34.11
C GLN A 601 -2.40 15.34 34.11
N TYR A 602 -2.89 15.69 32.93
CA TYR A 602 -4.25 16.17 32.69
C TYR A 602 -4.75 15.66 31.34
N LEU A 603 -6.03 15.34 31.27
CA LEU A 603 -6.75 14.87 30.10
C LEU A 603 -8.17 15.47 30.10
N SER A 604 -8.63 15.93 28.94
CA SER A 604 -10.03 16.24 28.64
C SER A 604 -10.36 15.64 27.28
N SER A 605 -11.49 14.96 27.18
CA SER A 605 -12.09 14.52 25.93
C SER A 605 -13.59 14.82 26.01
N ASP A 606 -14.01 15.78 25.21
CA ASP A 606 -15.38 16.25 25.09
C ASP A 606 -15.89 15.81 23.71
N ASP A 607 -17.08 15.21 23.69
CA ASP A 607 -17.91 15.05 22.51
C ASP A 607 -18.86 16.25 22.44
N LEU A 608 -18.89 16.88 21.28
CA LEU A 608 -19.60 18.13 20.98
C LEU A 608 -20.87 17.90 20.15
N THR A 609 -21.22 16.64 19.88
CA THR A 609 -22.48 16.28 19.20
C THR A 609 -23.68 16.40 20.16
N ASP A 610 -24.90 16.31 19.63
CA ASP A 610 -26.12 16.50 20.42
C ASP A 610 -26.32 15.39 21.47
N GLY A 611 -26.09 15.76 22.73
CA GLY A 611 -26.06 14.84 23.86
C GLY A 611 -24.71 14.15 24.08
N GLY A 612 -23.63 14.64 23.48
CA GLY A 612 -22.27 14.12 23.62
C GLY A 612 -21.76 14.05 25.06
N GLY A 613 -20.89 13.06 25.31
CA GLY A 613 -20.27 12.85 26.62
C GLY A 613 -19.05 13.74 26.89
N LYS A 614 -18.62 13.84 28.16
CA LYS A 614 -17.41 14.57 28.56
C LYS A 614 -16.62 13.78 29.59
N LYS A 615 -15.34 13.52 29.33
CA LYS A 615 -14.41 12.84 30.24
C LYS A 615 -13.25 13.77 30.59
N THR A 616 -12.92 13.90 31.87
CA THR A 616 -11.69 14.55 32.35
C THR A 616 -10.95 13.63 33.31
N ALA A 617 -9.62 13.64 33.24
CA ALA A 617 -8.76 12.94 34.18
C ALA A 617 -7.58 13.84 34.57
N ALA A 618 -7.29 13.95 35.85
CA ALA A 618 -6.14 14.65 36.39
C ALA A 618 -5.37 13.73 37.34
N GLY A 619 -4.07 13.97 37.49
CA GLY A 619 -3.29 13.28 38.50
C GLY A 619 -1.91 13.88 38.71
N ALA A 620 -1.32 13.56 39.85
CA ALA A 620 0.05 13.97 40.19
C ALA A 620 0.68 12.91 41.11
N GLY A 621 1.99 12.73 41.04
CA GLY A 621 2.66 11.75 41.87
C GLY A 621 4.18 11.86 41.86
N LEU A 622 4.79 10.97 42.64
CA LEU A 622 6.23 10.84 42.80
C LEU A 622 6.65 9.43 42.40
N ARG A 623 7.74 9.33 41.63
CA ARG A 623 8.35 8.08 41.18
C ARG A 623 9.80 8.05 41.68
N TRP A 624 10.10 7.06 42.52
CA TRP A 624 11.34 6.94 43.29
C TRP A 624 12.07 5.63 42.95
N ALA A 625 13.21 5.74 42.27
CA ALA A 625 14.18 4.67 42.09
C ALA A 625 14.93 4.41 43.41
N ALA A 626 14.30 3.64 44.30
CA ALA A 626 14.85 3.28 45.61
C ALA A 626 16.18 2.48 45.52
N THR A 627 16.38 1.74 44.43
CA THR A 627 17.67 1.17 44.02
C THR A 627 17.78 1.17 42.50
N GLU A 628 18.94 0.82 41.95
CA GLU A 628 19.11 0.62 40.49
C GLU A 628 18.11 -0.37 39.87
N ARG A 629 17.55 -1.29 40.68
CA ARG A 629 16.64 -2.36 40.25
C ARG A 629 15.19 -2.21 40.75
N LEU A 630 14.91 -1.31 41.70
CA LEU A 630 13.60 -1.19 42.35
C LEU A 630 13.10 0.26 42.28
N THR A 631 11.94 0.46 41.65
CA THR A 631 11.30 1.76 41.47
C THR A 631 9.90 1.74 42.04
N PHE A 632 9.65 2.52 43.08
CA PHE A 632 8.30 2.79 43.57
C PHE A 632 7.68 4.00 42.87
N ASP A 633 6.36 4.05 42.84
CA ASP A 633 5.60 5.21 42.39
C ASP A 633 4.29 5.27 43.17
N GLY A 634 3.93 6.49 43.58
CA GLY A 634 2.69 6.78 44.28
C GLY A 634 2.13 8.11 43.81
N GLY A 635 0.84 8.15 43.52
CA GLY A 635 0.15 9.33 43.03
C GLY A 635 -1.33 9.37 43.33
N LEU A 636 -1.90 10.55 43.18
CA LEU A 636 -3.34 10.80 43.28
C LEU A 636 -3.92 10.93 41.87
N ARG A 637 -5.14 10.44 41.68
CA ARG A 637 -5.90 10.51 40.42
C ARG A 637 -7.32 10.98 40.71
N SER A 638 -7.83 11.92 39.92
CA SER A 638 -9.24 12.34 39.93
C SER A 638 -9.75 12.19 38.50
N GLU A 639 -10.74 11.34 38.28
CA GLU A 639 -11.43 11.23 36.99
C GLU A 639 -12.91 11.59 37.15
N ARG A 640 -13.48 12.22 36.12
CA ARG A 640 -14.89 12.59 36.04
C ARG A 640 -15.38 12.35 34.63
N GLU A 641 -16.53 11.69 34.49
CA GLU A 641 -17.10 11.35 33.20
C GLU A 641 -18.60 11.64 33.20
N THR A 642 -19.11 12.28 32.15
CA THR A 642 -20.53 12.44 31.86
C THR A 642 -20.83 11.63 30.62
N ILE A 643 -21.72 10.66 30.74
CA ILE A 643 -22.06 9.72 29.67
C ILE A 643 -22.88 10.43 28.59
N GLY A 644 -22.57 10.14 27.32
CA GLY A 644 -23.27 10.70 26.17
C GLY A 644 -24.45 9.86 25.67
N THR A 645 -25.16 10.39 24.67
CA THR A 645 -26.21 9.69 23.89
C THR A 645 -25.64 8.73 22.84
N GLN A 646 -24.36 8.88 22.48
CA GLN A 646 -23.68 8.14 21.41
C GLN A 646 -22.48 7.34 21.95
N GLY A 647 -22.13 6.25 21.25
CA GLY A 647 -20.95 5.44 21.54
C GLY A 647 -19.65 6.10 21.08
N ASN A 648 -18.90 6.71 22.00
CA ASN A 648 -17.62 7.39 21.73
C ASN A 648 -16.41 6.42 21.64
N GLY A 649 -16.66 5.17 21.23
CA GLY A 649 -15.69 4.08 21.23
C GLY A 649 -15.09 3.71 19.86
N LEU A 650 -14.04 2.90 19.89
CA LEU A 650 -13.46 2.22 18.70
C LEU A 650 -13.80 0.72 18.63
N LEU A 651 -14.43 0.18 19.68
CA LEU A 651 -14.94 -1.19 19.65
C LEU A 651 -16.06 -1.25 18.62
N THR A 652 -16.01 -2.23 17.74
CA THR A 652 -16.93 -2.36 16.61
C THR A 652 -17.57 -3.75 16.54
N ALA A 653 -18.77 -3.78 15.96
CA ALA A 653 -19.66 -4.93 15.81
C ALA A 653 -18.96 -6.25 15.40
N PRO A 654 -19.50 -7.42 15.80
CA PRO A 654 -18.88 -8.74 15.62
C PRO A 654 -18.60 -9.12 14.16
N PHE A 655 -17.69 -10.09 13.99
CA PHE A 655 -17.18 -10.56 12.69
C PHE A 655 -18.27 -11.03 11.72
N GLY A 656 -19.39 -11.57 12.21
CA GLY A 656 -20.53 -12.01 11.38
C GLY A 656 -21.18 -10.91 10.54
N SER A 657 -20.93 -9.62 10.84
CA SER A 657 -21.39 -8.48 10.04
C SER A 657 -20.46 -8.11 8.86
N THR A 658 -19.41 -8.89 8.59
CA THR A 658 -18.41 -8.57 7.55
C THR A 658 -18.79 -9.10 6.16
N ALA A 659 -19.68 -8.36 5.49
CA ALA A 659 -20.21 -8.69 4.15
C ALA A 659 -19.15 -8.99 3.07
N GLY A 660 -17.90 -8.52 3.22
CA GLY A 660 -16.79 -8.83 2.31
C GLY A 660 -16.30 -10.29 2.33
N LEU A 661 -16.68 -11.07 3.35
CA LEU A 661 -16.39 -12.51 3.42
C LEU A 661 -17.58 -13.38 2.95
N THR A 662 -18.79 -12.99 3.30
CA THR A 662 -20.04 -13.68 2.92
C THR A 662 -20.55 -13.34 1.52
N GLY A 663 -19.85 -12.48 0.78
CA GLY A 663 -20.31 -11.93 -0.49
C GLY A 663 -20.53 -12.98 -1.58
N SER A 664 -21.68 -12.87 -2.24
CA SER A 664 -22.21 -13.74 -3.28
C SER A 664 -22.36 -13.01 -4.62
N ILE A 665 -22.20 -13.76 -5.71
CA ILE A 665 -22.51 -13.32 -7.09
C ILE A 665 -23.97 -12.84 -7.19
N GLY A 666 -24.89 -13.40 -6.38
CA GLY A 666 -26.29 -12.97 -6.29
C GLY A 666 -26.50 -11.73 -5.41
N SER A 667 -25.80 -11.63 -4.27
CA SER A 667 -25.95 -10.50 -3.33
C SER A 667 -25.32 -9.19 -3.81
N GLY A 668 -24.54 -9.23 -4.89
CA GLY A 668 -23.75 -8.09 -5.39
C GLY A 668 -22.50 -7.83 -4.54
N SER A 669 -22.62 -7.78 -3.20
CA SER A 669 -21.46 -7.81 -2.31
C SER A 669 -20.62 -9.05 -2.58
N GLY A 670 -19.29 -8.90 -2.61
CA GLY A 670 -18.39 -9.97 -3.06
C GLY A 670 -17.07 -9.45 -3.60
N GLY A 671 -17.04 -8.18 -4.02
CA GLY A 671 -15.86 -7.48 -4.54
C GLY A 671 -15.48 -7.93 -5.95
N GLY A 672 -14.74 -7.09 -6.66
CA GLY A 672 -14.38 -7.37 -8.05
C GLY A 672 -13.78 -6.16 -8.77
N ALA A 673 -12.57 -5.77 -8.39
CA ALA A 673 -11.83 -4.62 -8.95
C ALA A 673 -11.46 -4.72 -10.44
N ILE A 674 -11.91 -5.77 -11.11
CA ILE A 674 -11.77 -6.06 -12.54
C ILE A 674 -13.10 -6.50 -13.19
N GLY A 675 -14.24 -6.15 -12.59
CA GLY A 675 -15.56 -6.13 -13.25
C GLY A 675 -16.37 -7.43 -13.19
N PHE A 676 -16.15 -8.27 -12.19
CA PHE A 676 -17.02 -9.41 -11.87
C PHE A 676 -17.81 -9.08 -10.60
N GLY A 677 -19.14 -8.98 -10.72
CA GLY A 677 -20.03 -8.46 -9.68
C GLY A 677 -20.54 -7.04 -9.99
N ASN A 678 -21.80 -6.76 -9.61
CA ASN A 678 -22.39 -5.43 -9.75
C ASN A 678 -22.14 -4.60 -8.47
N GLN A 679 -21.84 -3.31 -8.61
CA GLN A 679 -22.06 -2.37 -7.51
C GLN A 679 -23.56 -2.36 -7.19
N SER A 680 -23.93 -2.35 -5.91
CA SER A 680 -25.34 -2.20 -5.53
C SER A 680 -25.84 -0.82 -5.94
N ILE A 681 -27.02 -0.76 -6.57
CA ILE A 681 -27.64 0.45 -7.10
C ILE A 681 -28.95 0.68 -6.35
N ASP A 682 -29.19 1.91 -5.91
CA ASP A 682 -30.50 2.31 -5.41
C ASP A 682 -31.50 2.35 -6.58
N PRO A 683 -32.57 1.53 -6.57
CA PRO A 683 -33.54 1.49 -7.65
C PRO A 683 -34.40 2.77 -7.76
N ALA A 684 -34.39 3.66 -6.77
CA ALA A 684 -35.13 4.92 -6.80
C ALA A 684 -34.36 6.05 -7.50
N THR A 685 -33.05 6.18 -7.27
CA THR A 685 -32.20 7.21 -7.90
C THR A 685 -31.39 6.70 -9.11
N GLY A 686 -31.16 5.39 -9.23
CA GLY A 686 -30.25 4.81 -10.22
C GLY A 686 -28.76 5.01 -9.92
N LEU A 687 -28.42 5.55 -8.74
CA LEU A 687 -27.05 5.78 -8.31
C LEU A 687 -26.47 4.57 -7.57
N PRO A 688 -25.15 4.33 -7.65
CA PRO A 688 -24.51 3.32 -6.82
C PRO A 688 -24.59 3.70 -5.34
N ILE A 689 -24.85 2.72 -4.49
CA ILE A 689 -24.75 2.85 -3.04
C ILE A 689 -23.26 2.78 -2.70
N ILE A 690 -22.70 3.85 -2.12
CA ILE A 690 -21.30 3.89 -1.66
C ILE A 690 -21.30 4.01 -0.14
N THR A 691 -20.69 3.04 0.54
CA THR A 691 -20.61 3.01 2.01
C THR A 691 -19.26 3.55 2.48
N GLN A 692 -19.29 4.58 3.32
CA GLN A 692 -18.12 5.15 4.00
C GLN A 692 -17.96 4.60 5.43
N GLY A 693 -16.72 4.56 5.93
CA GLY A 693 -16.43 4.30 7.34
C GLY A 693 -16.36 2.82 7.75
N GLY A 694 -16.12 2.60 9.04
CA GLY A 694 -15.96 1.27 9.64
C GLY A 694 -17.26 0.56 10.01
N LEU A 695 -17.15 -0.49 10.81
CA LEU A 695 -18.30 -1.13 11.47
C LEU A 695 -18.89 -0.21 12.56
N ALA A 696 -20.16 -0.42 12.94
CA ALA A 696 -20.82 0.40 13.94
C ALA A 696 -20.14 0.26 15.32
N ASN A 697 -20.02 1.39 16.03
CA ASN A 697 -19.36 1.45 17.35
C ASN A 697 -20.24 0.85 18.45
N SER A 698 -19.64 0.12 19.39
CA SER A 698 -20.28 -0.34 20.63
C SER A 698 -20.73 0.85 21.49
N VAL A 699 -21.87 0.70 22.18
CA VAL A 699 -22.51 1.76 22.97
C VAL A 699 -22.44 1.43 24.47
N THR A 700 -22.49 2.46 25.31
CA THR A 700 -22.55 2.37 26.77
C THR A 700 -23.88 1.77 27.25
N ASP A 701 -23.85 1.01 28.36
CA ASP A 701 -25.05 0.52 29.04
C ASP A 701 -25.62 1.52 30.09
N LEU A 702 -24.96 2.67 30.24
CA LEU A 702 -25.35 3.72 31.17
C LEU A 702 -26.24 4.77 30.48
N PRO A 703 -27.29 5.28 31.14
CA PRO A 703 -28.12 6.35 30.58
C PRO A 703 -27.30 7.61 30.27
N ALA A 704 -27.59 8.26 29.14
CA ALA A 704 -27.02 9.56 28.78
C ALA A 704 -27.26 10.59 29.90
N GLY A 705 -26.26 11.43 30.17
CA GLY A 705 -26.25 12.38 31.28
C GLY A 705 -25.88 11.79 32.64
N THR A 706 -25.67 10.47 32.76
CA THR A 706 -25.07 9.85 33.96
C THR A 706 -23.71 10.48 34.25
N LYS A 707 -23.46 10.86 35.51
CA LYS A 707 -22.21 11.49 35.94
C LYS A 707 -21.48 10.57 36.90
N LEU A 708 -20.26 10.20 36.52
CA LEU A 708 -19.30 9.46 37.32
C LEU A 708 -18.19 10.42 37.77
N ALA A 709 -17.73 10.28 39.00
CA ALA A 709 -16.57 10.99 39.54
C ALA A 709 -15.89 10.11 40.58
N SER A 710 -14.59 9.85 40.41
CA SER A 710 -13.83 8.99 41.32
C SER A 710 -12.46 9.61 41.60
N GLU A 711 -12.12 9.72 42.87
CA GLU A 711 -10.83 10.20 43.36
C GLU A 711 -10.13 9.05 44.09
N GLY A 712 -8.94 8.68 43.63
CA GLY A 712 -8.26 7.45 44.02
C GLY A 712 -6.76 7.62 44.21
N VAL A 713 -6.18 6.70 44.96
CA VAL A 713 -4.73 6.58 45.18
C VAL A 713 -4.21 5.47 44.28
N ARG A 714 -3.14 5.76 43.54
CA ARG A 714 -2.37 4.81 42.73
C ARG A 714 -1.04 4.54 43.43
N LEU A 715 -0.70 3.27 43.61
CA LEU A 715 0.58 2.80 44.14
C LEU A 715 1.16 1.72 43.25
N GLY A 716 2.48 1.67 43.11
CA GLY A 716 3.13 0.59 42.38
C GLY A 716 4.64 0.49 42.58
N ALA A 717 5.22 -0.59 42.03
CA ALA A 717 6.58 -1.03 42.32
C ALA A 717 7.20 -1.82 41.16
N GLY A 718 7.91 -1.16 40.24
CA GLY A 718 8.68 -1.82 39.18
C GLY A 718 9.95 -2.49 39.73
N TYR A 719 10.22 -3.75 39.36
CA TYR A 719 11.39 -4.50 39.81
C TYR A 719 12.11 -5.23 38.66
N ARG A 720 13.40 -4.91 38.48
CA ARG A 720 14.33 -5.59 37.57
C ARG A 720 14.93 -6.81 38.27
N VAL A 721 14.22 -7.94 38.17
CA VAL A 721 14.63 -9.24 38.73
C VAL A 721 16.00 -9.66 38.21
N THR A 722 16.21 -9.54 36.90
CA THR A 722 17.51 -9.75 36.23
C THR A 722 17.68 -8.71 35.13
N ASP A 723 18.86 -8.59 34.56
CA ASP A 723 19.11 -7.64 33.47
C ASP A 723 18.43 -8.04 32.14
N ARG A 724 17.78 -9.22 32.09
CA ARG A 724 16.83 -9.64 31.04
C ARG A 724 15.37 -9.59 31.46
N PHE A 725 15.06 -9.68 32.75
CA PHE A 725 13.69 -9.84 33.27
C PHE A 725 13.26 -8.68 34.15
N THR A 726 12.19 -8.01 33.73
CA THR A 726 11.54 -6.94 34.48
C THR A 726 10.09 -7.32 34.78
N LEU A 727 9.66 -7.03 36.01
CA LEU A 727 8.32 -7.22 36.53
C LEU A 727 7.88 -5.90 37.20
N GLY A 728 6.66 -5.81 37.71
CA GLY A 728 6.26 -4.68 38.55
C GLY A 728 5.04 -4.90 39.44
N GLY A 729 4.50 -3.79 39.95
CA GLY A 729 3.32 -3.68 40.79
C GLY A 729 2.50 -2.44 40.36
N GLU A 730 1.18 -2.51 40.18
CA GLU A 730 0.31 -1.33 40.19
C GLU A 730 -1.12 -1.64 40.66
N VAL A 731 -1.57 -0.88 41.65
CA VAL A 731 -2.95 -0.87 42.15
C VAL A 731 -3.44 0.58 42.28
N GLU A 732 -4.60 0.87 41.70
CA GLU A 732 -5.37 2.11 41.82
C GLU A 732 -6.67 1.77 42.58
N GLN A 733 -6.93 2.50 43.66
CA GLN A 733 -8.01 2.23 44.62
C GLN A 733 -8.81 3.52 44.91
N ASP A 734 -10.13 3.44 44.81
CA ASP A 734 -11.07 4.49 45.20
C ASP A 734 -10.87 4.96 46.64
N VAL A 735 -10.91 6.28 46.84
CA VAL A 735 -10.89 6.97 48.13
C VAL A 735 -12.17 7.80 48.33
N SER A 736 -12.69 8.41 47.26
CA SER A 736 -14.03 9.03 47.28
C SER A 736 -14.69 9.02 45.90
N GLY A 737 -16.03 9.17 45.89
CA GLY A 737 -16.82 9.11 44.67
C GLY A 737 -17.20 7.68 44.27
N ASP A 738 -17.36 7.44 42.97
CA ASP A 738 -17.70 6.14 42.41
C ASP A 738 -16.60 5.11 42.65
N ALA A 739 -17.02 3.89 43.01
CA ALA A 739 -16.12 2.77 43.24
C ALA A 739 -15.34 2.45 41.95
N ARG A 740 -14.02 2.41 42.05
CA ARG A 740 -13.11 2.24 40.92
C ARG A 740 -11.82 1.62 41.40
N ARG A 741 -11.59 0.36 41.02
CA ARG A 741 -10.42 -0.41 41.45
C ARG A 741 -9.76 -1.01 40.23
N ARG A 742 -8.52 -0.63 39.98
CA ARG A 742 -7.74 -1.13 38.84
C ARG A 742 -6.44 -1.73 39.35
N GLN A 743 -6.23 -2.99 39.03
CA GLN A 743 -5.00 -3.74 39.30
C GLN A 743 -4.38 -4.06 37.94
N SER A 744 -3.09 -3.86 37.77
CA SER A 744 -2.39 -4.41 36.59
C SER A 744 -1.19 -5.23 37.04
N VAL A 745 -0.80 -6.21 36.22
CA VAL A 745 0.39 -7.04 36.38
C VAL A 745 1.05 -7.18 35.01
N GLY A 746 2.37 -7.19 34.96
CA GLY A 746 3.09 -7.34 33.70
C GLY A 746 4.57 -7.54 33.90
N GLY A 747 5.24 -7.95 32.82
CA GLY A 747 6.67 -8.08 32.77
C GLY A 747 7.18 -8.29 31.36
N ASP A 748 8.43 -7.90 31.14
CA ASP A 748 9.16 -8.10 29.89
C ASP A 748 10.36 -9.00 30.15
N TYR A 749 10.50 -10.03 29.32
CA TYR A 749 11.62 -10.95 29.28
C TYR A 749 12.34 -10.84 27.94
N GLN A 750 13.55 -10.26 27.98
CA GLN A 750 14.38 -10.07 26.80
C GLN A 750 15.09 -11.39 26.43
N LEU A 751 14.61 -12.01 25.36
CA LEU A 751 15.06 -13.32 24.87
C LEU A 751 16.39 -13.23 24.10
N GLY A 752 16.62 -12.13 23.37
CA GLY A 752 17.84 -11.86 22.61
C GLY A 752 18.01 -10.37 22.29
N GLU A 753 18.92 -10.01 21.37
CA GLU A 753 19.23 -8.60 21.05
C GLU A 753 17.95 -7.79 20.77
N ARG A 754 17.10 -8.36 19.91
CA ARG A 754 15.87 -7.74 19.40
C ARG A 754 14.59 -8.54 19.66
N THR A 755 14.61 -9.53 20.53
CA THR A 755 13.42 -10.32 20.89
C THR A 755 13.00 -10.07 22.33
N LYS A 756 11.78 -9.57 22.52
CA LYS A 756 11.15 -9.32 23.81
C LYS A 756 9.85 -10.12 23.90
N ALA A 757 9.81 -11.10 24.81
CA ALA A 757 8.53 -11.62 25.27
C ALA A 757 7.95 -10.65 26.30
N TYR A 758 6.69 -10.27 26.16
CA TYR A 758 5.98 -9.39 27.09
C TYR A 758 4.67 -10.03 27.52
N GLY A 759 4.33 -9.83 28.79
CA GLY A 759 3.02 -10.16 29.35
C GLY A 759 2.41 -8.94 30.03
N ARG A 760 1.12 -8.72 29.83
CA ARG A 760 0.30 -7.69 30.46
C ARG A 760 -1.00 -8.32 30.93
N TYR A 761 -1.44 -7.95 32.12
CA TYR A 761 -2.74 -8.25 32.71
C TYR A 761 -3.28 -6.96 33.33
N GLU A 762 -4.56 -6.69 33.15
CA GLU A 762 -5.25 -5.57 33.78
C GLU A 762 -6.64 -6.03 34.21
N HIS A 763 -7.01 -5.76 35.45
CA HIS A 763 -8.33 -6.02 36.02
C HIS A 763 -8.88 -4.70 36.55
N GLN A 764 -10.07 -4.30 36.09
CA GLN A 764 -10.74 -3.08 36.54
C GLN A 764 -12.18 -3.42 36.98
N SER A 765 -12.62 -2.88 38.12
CA SER A 765 -13.94 -3.15 38.68
C SER A 765 -14.59 -1.90 39.27
N GLY A 766 -15.93 -1.89 39.30
CA GLY A 766 -16.72 -0.71 39.62
C GLY A 766 -17.00 0.08 38.34
N TRP A 767 -16.48 1.30 38.24
CA TRP A 767 -16.41 2.06 36.98
C TRP A 767 -15.33 1.46 36.06
N VAL A 768 -15.75 1.01 34.88
CA VAL A 768 -14.91 0.49 33.79
C VAL A 768 -15.05 1.39 32.56
N ASN A 769 -13.95 1.72 31.90
CA ASN A 769 -13.94 2.43 30.61
C ASN A 769 -12.95 1.72 29.68
N SER A 770 -13.42 1.24 28.53
CA SER A 770 -12.67 0.39 27.60
C SER A 770 -12.78 0.95 26.18
N ALA A 771 -11.67 1.48 25.66
CA ALA A 771 -11.55 2.03 24.31
C ALA A 771 -12.68 3.02 23.92
N GLY A 772 -13.13 3.82 24.88
CA GLY A 772 -14.15 4.88 24.72
C GLY A 772 -15.58 4.51 25.14
N VAL A 773 -15.83 3.27 25.57
CA VAL A 773 -17.13 2.82 26.06
C VAL A 773 -17.08 2.60 27.57
N THR A 774 -18.11 3.02 28.31
CA THR A 774 -18.09 3.10 29.79
C THR A 774 -19.26 2.34 30.42
N SER A 775 -19.04 1.74 31.58
CA SER A 775 -20.01 0.95 32.36
C SER A 775 -19.74 1.02 33.87
N THR A 776 -20.73 0.70 34.70
CA THR A 776 -20.59 0.56 36.16
C THR A 776 -21.14 -0.78 36.65
N GLY A 777 -20.66 -1.26 37.79
CA GLY A 777 -21.11 -2.52 38.40
C GLY A 777 -20.58 -3.79 37.73
N ARG A 778 -19.80 -3.66 36.65
CA ARG A 778 -19.10 -4.75 35.96
C ARG A 778 -17.63 -4.83 36.35
N SER A 779 -16.93 -5.86 35.86
CA SER A 779 -15.47 -5.94 35.90
C SER A 779 -14.89 -6.20 34.51
N GLY A 780 -14.03 -5.30 34.04
CA GLY A 780 -13.19 -5.52 32.86
C GLY A 780 -11.95 -6.31 33.22
N ASN A 781 -11.51 -7.18 32.30
CA ASN A 781 -10.17 -7.76 32.31
C ASN A 781 -9.52 -7.46 30.95
N ALA A 782 -8.20 -7.48 30.89
CA ALA A 782 -7.43 -7.56 29.65
C ALA A 782 -6.17 -8.39 29.93
N PHE A 783 -5.78 -9.27 29.01
CA PHE A 783 -4.49 -9.93 29.08
C PHE A 783 -3.86 -9.96 27.69
N VAL A 784 -2.60 -9.56 27.57
CA VAL A 784 -1.88 -9.61 26.30
C VAL A 784 -0.52 -10.23 26.55
N PHE A 785 -0.27 -11.36 25.90
CA PHE A 785 1.04 -11.98 25.82
C PHE A 785 1.53 -11.94 24.38
N GLY A 786 2.79 -11.56 24.16
CA GLY A 786 3.35 -11.48 22.83
C GLY A 786 4.85 -11.64 22.80
N VAL A 787 5.37 -12.09 21.67
CA VAL A 787 6.80 -12.08 21.37
C VAL A 787 7.03 -11.02 20.29
N ASN A 788 7.34 -9.81 20.72
CA ASN A 788 7.83 -8.77 19.83
C ASN A 788 9.26 -9.16 19.42
N THR A 789 9.41 -9.72 18.22
CA THR A 789 10.71 -10.08 17.67
C THR A 789 11.05 -9.18 16.49
N SER A 790 12.13 -8.42 16.67
CA SER A 790 12.94 -7.91 15.56
C SER A 790 14.26 -8.68 15.47
N ALA A 791 14.30 -9.96 15.89
CA ALA A 791 15.41 -10.90 15.68
C ALA A 791 15.08 -12.04 14.69
N THR A 792 13.90 -12.02 14.07
CA THR A 792 13.51 -12.84 12.91
C THR A 792 12.52 -12.04 12.05
N GLN A 793 12.85 -11.71 10.78
CA GLN A 793 11.81 -11.20 9.84
C GLN A 793 10.71 -12.24 9.59
N ASP A 794 11.07 -13.52 9.81
CA ASP A 794 10.28 -14.68 9.41
C ASP A 794 9.39 -15.24 10.54
N THR A 795 9.60 -14.87 11.81
CA THR A 795 8.78 -15.40 12.94
C THR A 795 7.95 -14.30 13.59
N GLN A 796 6.68 -14.59 13.88
CA GLN A 796 5.80 -13.73 14.65
C GLN A 796 4.94 -14.61 15.57
N ALA A 797 4.85 -14.29 16.87
CA ALA A 797 4.03 -15.05 17.81
C ALA A 797 3.30 -14.12 18.80
N PHE A 798 1.99 -14.29 18.95
CA PHE A 798 1.14 -13.52 19.84
C PHE A 798 0.03 -14.39 20.48
N SER A 799 -0.47 -13.98 21.63
CA SER A 799 -1.60 -14.57 22.35
C SER A 799 -2.29 -13.48 23.19
N GLU A 800 -3.27 -12.82 22.60
CA GLU A 800 -4.05 -11.74 23.20
C GLU A 800 -5.42 -12.23 23.66
N TYR A 801 -5.75 -11.97 24.91
CA TYR A 801 -7.08 -12.10 25.50
C TYR A 801 -7.80 -10.76 25.31
N ARG A 802 -8.66 -10.73 24.30
CA ARG A 802 -9.49 -9.58 23.94
C ARG A 802 -10.73 -9.60 24.81
N LEU A 803 -11.10 -8.44 25.35
CA LEU A 803 -12.43 -8.22 25.91
C LEU A 803 -13.13 -7.15 25.07
N ARG A 804 -13.67 -7.62 23.94
CA ARG A 804 -14.60 -6.88 23.11
C ARG A 804 -15.98 -6.95 23.78
N ASP A 805 -16.78 -5.92 23.54
CA ASP A 805 -18.16 -5.83 23.98
C ASP A 805 -18.47 -6.19 25.46
N ALA A 806 -17.60 -5.76 26.38
CA ALA A 806 -17.81 -5.90 27.83
C ALA A 806 -19.08 -5.17 28.36
N ILE A 807 -19.76 -4.39 27.51
CA ILE A 807 -20.72 -3.35 27.89
C ILE A 807 -22.08 -3.56 27.21
N SER A 808 -22.18 -3.62 25.88
CA SER A 808 -23.44 -3.95 25.20
C SER A 808 -23.86 -5.42 25.42
N GLY A 809 -22.98 -6.40 25.15
CA GLY A 809 -23.29 -7.80 25.48
C GLY A 809 -22.37 -8.88 24.90
N ARG A 810 -21.17 -9.03 25.46
CA ARG A 810 -20.21 -10.15 25.27
C ARG A 810 -19.54 -10.24 23.89
N ASP A 811 -18.22 -10.05 23.87
CA ASP A 811 -17.27 -10.74 22.97
C ASP A 811 -15.91 -10.91 23.69
N MET A 812 -15.85 -11.88 24.60
CA MET A 812 -14.62 -12.27 25.26
C MET A 812 -13.88 -13.26 24.35
N GLU A 813 -12.78 -12.85 23.72
CA GLU A 813 -12.02 -13.66 22.73
C GLU A 813 -10.59 -13.95 23.23
N ILE A 814 -10.01 -15.09 22.88
CA ILE A 814 -8.55 -15.32 22.91
C ILE A 814 -8.07 -15.48 21.48
N ALA A 815 -7.36 -14.48 20.95
CA ALA A 815 -6.70 -14.55 19.66
C ALA A 815 -5.22 -14.90 19.84
N SER A 816 -4.81 -16.08 19.40
CA SER A 816 -3.43 -16.54 19.42
C SER A 816 -2.97 -16.89 18.01
N GLY A 817 -1.75 -16.52 17.65
CA GLY A 817 -1.19 -16.90 16.36
C GLY A 817 0.32 -17.02 16.39
N VAL A 818 0.83 -17.98 15.63
CA VAL A 818 2.25 -18.21 15.40
C VAL A 818 2.50 -18.39 13.91
N ARG A 819 3.44 -17.63 13.37
CA ARG A 819 3.91 -17.71 11.98
C ARG A 819 5.41 -17.84 12.01
N THR A 820 5.95 -18.71 11.16
CA THR A 820 7.39 -18.99 11.04
C THR A 820 7.75 -19.26 9.59
N GLY A 821 8.67 -18.47 9.04
CA GLY A 821 9.44 -18.79 7.86
C GLY A 821 10.71 -19.55 8.23
N TRP A 822 11.01 -20.59 7.46
CA TRP A 822 12.14 -21.49 7.65
C TRP A 822 12.93 -21.55 6.34
N ASN A 823 14.16 -21.05 6.37
CA ASN A 823 15.06 -21.12 5.23
C ASN A 823 15.76 -22.49 5.25
N LEU A 824 15.08 -23.51 4.72
CA LEU A 824 15.48 -24.93 4.82
C LEU A 824 16.76 -25.24 4.02
N ALA A 825 16.96 -24.55 2.90
CA ALA A 825 18.20 -24.58 2.11
C ALA A 825 18.36 -23.29 1.31
N GLU A 826 19.51 -23.09 0.65
CA GLU A 826 19.70 -21.99 -0.31
C GLU A 826 18.67 -22.14 -1.45
N GLY A 827 17.72 -21.18 -1.53
CA GLY A 827 16.62 -21.25 -2.48
C GLY A 827 15.51 -22.25 -2.15
N LEU A 828 15.35 -22.67 -0.90
CA LEU A 828 14.15 -23.40 -0.42
C LEU A 828 13.67 -22.79 0.90
N ARG A 829 12.50 -22.14 0.86
CA ARG A 829 11.85 -21.55 2.04
C ARG A 829 10.52 -22.25 2.29
N LEU A 830 10.30 -22.65 3.53
CA LEU A 830 9.00 -23.07 4.05
C LEU A 830 8.43 -21.91 4.85
N SER A 831 7.12 -21.72 4.82
CA SER A 831 6.37 -20.84 5.71
C SER A 831 5.24 -21.65 6.34
N THR A 832 5.03 -21.45 7.63
CA THR A 832 4.00 -22.12 8.42
C THR A 832 3.30 -21.08 9.28
N GLY A 833 1.98 -21.12 9.35
CA GLY A 833 1.17 -20.26 10.21
C GLY A 833 0.04 -21.04 10.87
N TYR A 834 -0.26 -20.70 12.12
CA TYR A 834 -1.49 -21.07 12.81
C TYR A 834 -2.04 -19.83 13.52
N GLU A 835 -3.36 -19.67 13.49
CA GLU A 835 -4.14 -18.59 14.10
C GLU A 835 -5.39 -19.23 14.73
N ARG A 836 -5.76 -18.82 15.93
CA ARG A 836 -6.96 -19.26 16.66
C ARG A 836 -7.58 -18.08 17.37
N VAL A 837 -8.84 -17.79 17.10
CA VAL A 837 -9.70 -16.85 17.83
C VAL A 837 -10.76 -17.67 18.56
N GLU A 838 -10.57 -17.88 19.86
CA GLU A 838 -11.49 -18.65 20.70
C GLU A 838 -12.40 -17.71 21.48
N VAL A 839 -13.69 -17.67 21.15
CA VAL A 839 -14.67 -16.85 21.86
C VAL A 839 -15.19 -17.60 23.09
N LEU A 840 -14.84 -17.07 24.27
CA LEU A 840 -15.20 -17.58 25.59
C LEU A 840 -16.63 -17.17 25.99
N SER A 841 -17.14 -16.06 25.45
CA SER A 841 -18.56 -15.71 25.46
C SER A 841 -18.82 -14.56 24.48
N GLY A 842 -19.75 -14.71 23.53
CA GLY A 842 -20.16 -13.59 22.67
C GLY A 842 -20.86 -13.95 21.37
N LEU A 843 -20.99 -12.94 20.50
CA LEU A 843 -21.66 -12.97 19.20
C LEU A 843 -20.68 -13.01 18.01
N THR A 844 -19.39 -13.19 18.27
CA THR A 844 -18.38 -13.54 17.26
C THR A 844 -18.16 -15.06 17.23
N ALA A 845 -18.05 -15.62 16.02
CA ALA A 845 -17.73 -17.03 15.83
C ALA A 845 -16.28 -17.36 16.26
N THR A 846 -16.07 -18.54 16.85
CA THR A 846 -14.73 -19.10 17.03
C THR A 846 -14.07 -19.35 15.66
N ALA A 847 -12.78 -19.06 15.49
CA ALA A 847 -12.09 -19.28 14.23
C ALA A 847 -10.71 -19.94 14.41
N ASP A 848 -10.41 -20.96 13.62
CA ASP A 848 -9.06 -21.57 13.51
C ASP A 848 -8.58 -21.38 12.06
N ALA A 849 -7.34 -20.95 11.84
CA ALA A 849 -6.72 -20.88 10.52
C ALA A 849 -5.30 -21.44 10.51
N VAL A 850 -5.02 -22.35 9.57
CA VAL A 850 -3.70 -22.96 9.35
C VAL A 850 -3.22 -22.58 7.95
N SER A 851 -1.98 -22.13 7.81
CA SER A 851 -1.34 -21.90 6.52
C SER A 851 0.02 -22.61 6.41
N VAL A 852 0.31 -23.12 5.23
CA VAL A 852 1.62 -23.70 4.87
C VAL A 852 1.95 -23.26 3.45
N GLY A 853 3.13 -22.69 3.24
CA GLY A 853 3.62 -22.34 1.91
C GLY A 853 5.08 -22.73 1.69
N VAL A 854 5.44 -23.07 0.46
CA VAL A 854 6.79 -23.50 0.07
C VAL A 854 7.22 -22.75 -1.17
N ASP A 855 8.33 -22.01 -1.07
CA ASP A 855 9.00 -21.32 -2.17
C ASP A 855 10.28 -22.06 -2.56
N TYR A 856 10.48 -22.30 -3.86
CA TYR A 856 11.63 -23.00 -4.42
C TYR A 856 12.25 -22.20 -5.58
N THR A 857 13.50 -21.80 -5.39
CA THR A 857 14.33 -21.07 -6.37
C THR A 857 15.76 -21.62 -6.46
N ALA A 858 16.06 -22.72 -5.76
CA ALA A 858 17.41 -23.29 -5.63
C ALA A 858 18.06 -23.78 -6.95
N ASN A 859 17.30 -23.87 -8.03
CA ASN A 859 17.75 -24.38 -9.32
C ASN A 859 17.43 -23.37 -10.43
N PRO A 860 18.39 -22.94 -11.27
CA PRO A 860 18.17 -21.92 -12.29
C PRO A 860 17.15 -22.34 -13.38
N LEU A 861 16.87 -23.65 -13.51
CA LEU A 861 15.86 -24.18 -14.43
C LEU A 861 14.46 -24.32 -13.82
N TRP A 862 14.30 -24.13 -12.51
CA TRP A 862 13.04 -24.37 -11.80
C TRP A 862 12.77 -23.29 -10.76
N LYS A 863 11.65 -22.56 -10.92
CA LYS A 863 11.14 -21.61 -9.91
C LYS A 863 9.71 -22.02 -9.57
N GLY A 864 9.36 -22.11 -8.30
CA GLY A 864 8.04 -22.54 -7.85
C GLY A 864 7.66 -21.92 -6.52
N SER A 865 6.36 -21.75 -6.31
CA SER A 865 5.78 -21.34 -5.04
C SER A 865 4.41 -22.00 -4.89
N THR A 866 4.05 -22.44 -3.69
CA THR A 866 2.68 -22.81 -3.38
C THR A 866 2.34 -22.40 -1.96
N LYS A 867 1.09 -21.99 -1.74
CA LYS A 867 0.53 -21.71 -0.42
C LYS A 867 -0.81 -22.43 -0.31
N LEU A 868 -1.01 -23.15 0.77
CA LEU A 868 -2.30 -23.68 1.22
C LEU A 868 -2.68 -22.96 2.51
N GLU A 869 -3.93 -22.53 2.61
CA GLU A 869 -4.51 -21.93 3.80
C GLU A 869 -5.90 -22.53 4.01
N PHE A 870 -6.16 -23.02 5.23
CA PHE A 870 -7.44 -23.58 5.64
C PHE A 870 -7.91 -22.81 6.87
N ARG A 871 -9.08 -22.17 6.78
CA ARG A 871 -9.75 -21.52 7.91
C ARG A 871 -11.10 -22.20 8.18
N ARG A 872 -11.41 -22.38 9.45
CA ARG A 872 -12.73 -22.73 9.98
C ARG A 872 -13.26 -21.54 10.76
N SER A 873 -14.54 -21.24 10.57
CA SER A 873 -15.37 -20.41 11.45
C SER A 873 -16.45 -21.31 12.04
N GLY A 874 -16.63 -21.22 13.36
CA GLY A 874 -17.75 -21.83 14.07
C GLY A 874 -19.05 -21.05 13.86
N ASP A 875 -20.09 -21.50 14.55
CA ASP A 875 -21.40 -20.86 14.53
C ASP A 875 -21.41 -19.55 15.33
N VAL A 876 -22.46 -18.76 15.18
CA VAL A 876 -22.73 -17.56 15.98
C VAL A 876 -23.99 -17.79 16.81
N ASP A 877 -23.86 -17.74 18.14
CA ASP A 877 -25.03 -17.82 19.02
C ASP A 877 -26.00 -16.65 18.72
N ASP A 878 -27.30 -16.91 18.86
CA ASP A 878 -28.41 -15.98 18.56
C ASP A 878 -28.62 -15.57 17.06
N THR A 879 -27.91 -16.17 16.07
CA THR A 879 -28.32 -16.07 14.65
C THR A 879 -29.45 -17.03 14.30
N ALA A 880 -30.24 -16.69 13.26
CA ALA A 880 -31.41 -17.47 12.85
C ALA A 880 -31.05 -18.73 12.03
N ASP A 881 -29.95 -18.67 11.30
CA ASP A 881 -29.31 -19.74 10.56
C ASP A 881 -27.90 -19.98 11.12
N ASN A 882 -27.35 -21.19 10.91
CA ASN A 882 -25.99 -21.52 11.36
C ASN A 882 -24.96 -20.83 10.44
N GLU A 883 -24.17 -19.91 10.98
CA GLU A 883 -23.22 -19.07 10.22
C GLU A 883 -21.82 -19.70 10.09
N ALA A 884 -21.62 -20.94 10.55
CA ALA A 884 -20.32 -21.62 10.45
C ALA A 884 -19.88 -21.85 9.00
N PHE A 885 -18.57 -21.73 8.75
CA PHE A 885 -17.99 -21.99 7.43
C PHE A 885 -16.56 -22.53 7.44
N ASP A 886 -16.25 -23.43 6.52
CA ASP A 886 -14.89 -23.89 6.22
C ASP A 886 -14.42 -23.26 4.89
N THR A 887 -13.35 -22.45 4.93
CA THR A 887 -12.69 -21.85 3.76
C THR A 887 -11.34 -22.53 3.50
N THR A 888 -11.11 -22.96 2.25
CA THR A 888 -9.81 -23.45 1.76
C THR A 888 -9.33 -22.56 0.62
N LEU A 889 -8.16 -21.96 0.77
CA LEU A 889 -7.44 -21.22 -0.25
C LEU A 889 -6.17 -21.99 -0.63
N TRP A 890 -6.03 -22.38 -1.90
CA TRP A 890 -4.81 -22.93 -2.47
C TRP A 890 -4.31 -22.05 -3.61
N GLN A 891 -3.01 -21.79 -3.60
CA GLN A 891 -2.29 -21.04 -4.62
C GLN A 891 -1.07 -21.86 -5.03
N ALA A 892 -0.81 -21.97 -6.32
CA ALA A 892 0.35 -22.68 -6.84
C ALA A 892 0.90 -22.02 -8.10
N LEU A 893 2.22 -22.00 -8.23
CA LEU A 893 2.96 -21.59 -9.41
C LEU A 893 4.19 -22.51 -9.56
N VAL A 894 4.43 -23.00 -10.77
CA VAL A 894 5.63 -23.77 -11.11
C VAL A 894 6.10 -23.42 -12.52
N ALA A 895 7.29 -22.83 -12.63
CA ALA A 895 7.99 -22.54 -13.87
C ALA A 895 9.16 -23.52 -14.02
N ARG A 896 9.24 -24.19 -15.18
CA ARG A 896 10.37 -25.04 -15.54
C ARG A 896 10.90 -24.70 -16.92
N LYS A 897 12.15 -24.26 -16.97
CA LYS A 897 12.94 -24.23 -18.20
C LYS A 897 13.37 -25.68 -18.52
N LEU A 898 12.87 -26.22 -19.63
CA LEU A 898 13.05 -27.64 -20.00
C LEU A 898 14.43 -27.88 -20.63
N ASP A 899 14.81 -26.98 -21.52
CA ASP A 899 16.14 -26.81 -22.11
C ASP A 899 16.38 -25.31 -22.34
N ARG A 900 17.31 -24.90 -23.21
CA ARG A 900 17.56 -23.47 -23.45
C ARG A 900 16.37 -22.75 -24.10
N ASP A 901 15.54 -23.47 -24.85
CA ASP A 901 14.60 -22.96 -25.84
C ASP A 901 13.13 -23.21 -25.42
N TRP A 902 12.86 -24.27 -24.66
CA TRP A 902 11.54 -24.61 -24.11
C TRP A 902 11.37 -24.19 -22.65
N THR A 903 10.22 -23.61 -22.30
CA THR A 903 9.82 -23.35 -20.90
C THR A 903 8.34 -23.65 -20.67
N LEU A 904 8.05 -24.32 -19.55
CA LEU A 904 6.71 -24.68 -19.08
C LEU A 904 6.33 -23.81 -17.87
N LEU A 905 5.06 -23.39 -17.78
CA LEU A 905 4.47 -22.77 -16.59
C LEU A 905 3.18 -23.53 -16.21
N GLY A 906 3.01 -23.83 -14.93
CA GLY A 906 1.71 -24.18 -14.33
C GLY A 906 1.36 -23.15 -13.26
N ARG A 907 0.07 -22.79 -13.17
CA ARG A 907 -0.48 -21.94 -12.11
C ARG A 907 -1.87 -22.45 -11.69
N ASN A 908 -2.21 -22.33 -10.41
CA ASN A 908 -3.57 -22.46 -9.92
C ASN A 908 -3.87 -21.42 -8.84
N TYR A 909 -5.11 -20.95 -8.81
CA TYR A 909 -5.76 -20.32 -7.67
C TYR A 909 -7.07 -21.06 -7.44
N LEU A 910 -7.31 -21.53 -6.22
CA LEU A 910 -8.53 -22.20 -5.80
C LEU A 910 -8.97 -21.62 -4.46
N LEU A 911 -10.14 -21.00 -4.42
CA LEU A 911 -10.84 -20.62 -3.21
C LEU A 911 -12.13 -21.43 -3.12
N LEU A 912 -12.38 -22.05 -1.97
CA LEU A 912 -13.58 -22.83 -1.69
C LEU A 912 -14.08 -22.46 -0.29
N THR A 913 -15.32 -22.03 -0.17
CA THR A 913 -16.01 -21.77 1.11
C THR A 913 -17.25 -22.64 1.19
N ARG A 914 -17.36 -23.46 2.23
CA ARG A 914 -18.59 -24.22 2.54
C ARG A 914 -19.24 -23.59 3.76
N TYR A 915 -20.48 -23.15 3.66
CA TYR A 915 -21.28 -22.74 4.82
C TYR A 915 -22.03 -23.95 5.38
N ALA A 916 -22.46 -23.88 6.64
CA ALA A 916 -23.25 -24.92 7.28
C ALA A 916 -24.75 -24.84 6.95
N SER A 917 -25.29 -23.62 6.82
CA SER A 917 -26.70 -23.36 6.44
C SER A 917 -26.89 -23.03 4.95
N ARG A 918 -25.93 -22.34 4.34
CA ARG A 918 -25.96 -21.86 2.94
C ARG A 918 -25.19 -22.80 2.00
N GLY A 919 -25.41 -22.71 0.69
CA GLY A 919 -24.67 -23.52 -0.29
C GLY A 919 -23.24 -23.04 -0.53
N ASP A 920 -22.36 -23.94 -1.02
CA ASP A 920 -20.94 -23.63 -1.20
C ASP A 920 -20.67 -22.54 -2.24
N VAL A 921 -19.57 -21.81 -2.02
CA VAL A 921 -18.90 -20.95 -3.02
C VAL A 921 -17.58 -21.60 -3.43
N VAL A 922 -17.30 -21.64 -4.74
CA VAL A 922 -16.05 -22.18 -5.31
C VAL A 922 -15.58 -21.27 -6.44
N GLN A 923 -14.32 -20.84 -6.40
CA GLN A 923 -13.63 -20.09 -7.44
C GLN A 923 -12.32 -20.82 -7.75
N ASP A 924 -12.20 -21.40 -8.94
CA ASP A 924 -10.98 -22.07 -9.44
C ASP A 924 -10.50 -21.44 -10.75
N ARG A 925 -9.19 -21.20 -10.82
CA ARG A 925 -8.50 -20.71 -12.01
C ARG A 925 -7.18 -21.43 -12.21
N ALA A 926 -7.23 -22.55 -12.93
CA ALA A 926 -6.05 -23.32 -13.34
C ALA A 926 -5.54 -22.86 -14.71
N GLN A 927 -4.21 -22.72 -14.86
CA GLN A 927 -3.55 -22.34 -16.10
C GLN A 927 -2.31 -23.22 -16.31
N ILE A 928 -2.15 -23.75 -17.52
CA ILE A 928 -0.91 -24.41 -17.97
C ILE A 928 -0.47 -23.72 -19.27
N GLY A 929 0.74 -23.20 -19.28
CA GLY A 929 1.35 -22.55 -20.43
C GLY A 929 2.65 -23.23 -20.84
N VAL A 930 2.96 -23.21 -22.14
CA VAL A 930 4.26 -23.62 -22.67
C VAL A 930 4.74 -22.59 -23.69
N ALA A 931 6.02 -22.26 -23.61
CA ALA A 931 6.73 -21.40 -24.53
C ALA A 931 7.86 -22.18 -25.20
N TYR A 932 8.04 -21.95 -26.50
CA TYR A 932 9.16 -22.41 -27.29
C TYR A 932 9.78 -21.23 -28.04
N ARG A 933 11.10 -21.11 -27.98
CA ARG A 933 11.90 -20.07 -28.63
C ARG A 933 13.22 -20.68 -29.07
N ASP A 934 13.37 -20.94 -30.36
CA ASP A 934 14.67 -21.28 -30.96
C ASP A 934 15.69 -20.16 -30.63
N THR A 935 16.65 -20.43 -29.74
CA THR A 935 17.56 -19.36 -29.28
C THR A 935 18.76 -19.18 -30.21
N ASP A 936 19.11 -20.16 -31.06
CA ASP A 936 20.25 -20.05 -31.99
C ASP A 936 19.87 -19.36 -33.30
N THR A 937 18.74 -19.71 -33.90
CA THR A 937 18.33 -19.20 -35.21
C THR A 937 17.04 -18.37 -35.19
N ASN A 938 16.35 -18.30 -34.04
CA ASN A 938 15.09 -17.57 -33.82
C ASN A 938 13.94 -17.97 -34.75
N ARG A 939 14.09 -19.00 -35.59
CA ARG A 939 13.21 -19.33 -36.73
C ARG A 939 11.82 -19.80 -36.31
N VAL A 940 11.68 -20.36 -35.12
CA VAL A 940 10.38 -20.77 -34.57
C VAL A 940 10.22 -20.16 -33.18
N ASN A 941 9.10 -19.48 -32.97
CA ASN A 941 8.64 -19.05 -31.65
C ASN A 941 7.19 -19.50 -31.48
N ALA A 942 6.82 -20.06 -30.34
CA ALA A 942 5.45 -20.47 -30.08
C ALA A 942 5.08 -20.33 -28.61
N LEU A 943 3.81 -19.99 -28.36
CA LEU A 943 3.20 -19.91 -27.04
C LEU A 943 1.86 -20.66 -27.06
N ALA A 944 1.65 -21.57 -26.11
CA ALA A 944 0.34 -22.20 -25.91
C ALA A 944 -0.10 -22.10 -24.45
N LYS A 945 -1.42 -22.02 -24.24
CA LYS A 945 -2.12 -21.98 -22.95
C LYS A 945 -3.29 -22.96 -22.98
N ILE A 946 -3.53 -23.63 -21.86
CA ILE A 946 -4.84 -24.16 -21.48
C ILE A 946 -5.21 -23.50 -20.15
N GLU A 947 -6.41 -22.96 -20.07
CA GLU A 947 -6.97 -22.29 -18.89
C GLU A 947 -8.34 -22.89 -18.56
N HIS A 948 -8.55 -23.19 -17.29
CA HIS A 948 -9.84 -23.52 -16.70
C HIS A 948 -10.25 -22.36 -15.79
N LYS A 949 -11.48 -21.88 -15.94
CA LYS A 949 -12.19 -21.00 -15.01
C LYS A 949 -13.41 -21.76 -14.51
N LEU A 950 -13.63 -21.79 -13.21
CA LEU A 950 -14.85 -22.31 -12.58
C LEU A 950 -15.24 -21.41 -11.43
N GLU A 951 -16.40 -20.78 -11.56
CA GLU A 951 -17.08 -20.05 -10.51
C GLU A 951 -18.40 -20.79 -10.22
N ARG A 952 -18.68 -21.05 -8.95
CA ARG A 952 -19.93 -21.63 -8.45
C ARG A 952 -20.29 -20.90 -7.17
N ASP A 953 -21.55 -20.55 -7.03
CA ASP A 953 -22.09 -19.92 -5.84
C ASP A 953 -23.51 -20.45 -5.62
N ALA A 954 -23.75 -21.06 -4.47
CA ALA A 954 -25.07 -21.47 -4.02
C ALA A 954 -25.41 -20.87 -2.64
N SER A 955 -24.71 -19.81 -2.23
CA SER A 955 -24.87 -19.19 -0.91
C SER A 955 -26.08 -18.27 -0.81
N ASP A 956 -26.55 -17.71 -1.93
CA ASP A 956 -27.81 -16.97 -2.04
C ASP A 956 -28.99 -17.91 -2.38
N ALA A 957 -29.90 -18.09 -1.43
CA ALA A 957 -31.09 -18.93 -1.57
C ALA A 957 -32.19 -18.33 -2.48
N ALA A 958 -32.18 -17.01 -2.74
CA ALA A 958 -33.12 -16.33 -3.62
C ALA A 958 -32.67 -16.37 -5.09
N ALA A 959 -31.36 -16.25 -5.35
CA ALA A 959 -30.77 -16.43 -6.68
C ALA A 959 -30.73 -17.92 -7.11
N GLY A 960 -30.40 -18.80 -6.16
CA GLY A 960 -30.11 -20.22 -6.39
C GLY A 960 -28.67 -20.47 -6.83
N GLU A 961 -28.33 -21.71 -7.24
CA GLU A 961 -26.96 -22.00 -7.71
C GLU A 961 -26.65 -21.26 -9.02
N LEU A 962 -25.86 -20.20 -8.90
CA LEU A 962 -25.15 -19.53 -9.98
C LEU A 962 -23.85 -20.29 -10.27
N ARG A 963 -23.48 -20.43 -11.55
CA ARG A 963 -22.28 -21.19 -11.93
C ARG A 963 -21.80 -20.82 -13.32
N SER A 964 -20.54 -20.41 -13.46
CA SER A 964 -19.85 -20.34 -14.75
C SER A 964 -18.69 -21.34 -14.79
N ARG A 965 -18.53 -22.05 -15.90
CA ARG A 965 -17.34 -22.88 -16.15
C ARG A 965 -16.87 -22.68 -17.58
N ALA A 966 -15.65 -22.18 -17.76
CA ALA A 966 -15.03 -22.01 -19.07
C ALA A 966 -13.69 -22.76 -19.16
N TRP A 967 -13.54 -23.57 -20.21
CA TRP A 967 -12.25 -24.06 -20.68
C TRP A 967 -11.81 -23.20 -21.88
N ILE A 968 -10.61 -22.62 -21.83
CA ILE A 968 -10.04 -21.80 -22.89
C ILE A 968 -8.66 -22.36 -23.24
N ALA A 969 -8.53 -22.95 -24.43
CA ALA A 969 -7.25 -23.35 -25.00
C ALA A 969 -6.84 -22.33 -26.07
N SER A 970 -5.57 -21.96 -26.13
CA SER A 970 -5.01 -21.17 -27.22
C SER A 970 -3.57 -21.54 -27.51
N THR A 971 -3.19 -21.50 -28.78
CA THR A 971 -1.80 -21.59 -29.23
C THR A 971 -1.58 -20.60 -30.35
N VAL A 972 -0.42 -19.95 -30.35
CA VAL A 972 0.08 -19.06 -31.38
C VAL A 972 1.54 -19.40 -31.68
N GLY A 973 1.94 -19.38 -32.94
CA GLY A 973 3.32 -19.61 -33.33
C GLY A 973 3.71 -18.86 -34.60
N ASP A 974 4.95 -18.36 -34.59
CA ASP A 974 5.63 -17.69 -35.69
C ASP A 974 6.75 -18.60 -36.23
N PHE A 975 6.84 -18.69 -37.56
CA PHE A 975 7.83 -19.47 -38.28
C PHE A 975 8.42 -18.66 -39.44
N HIS A 976 9.73 -18.40 -39.39
CA HIS A 976 10.50 -17.83 -40.51
C HIS A 976 11.61 -18.79 -40.96
N PRO A 977 11.35 -19.71 -41.91
CA PRO A 977 12.35 -20.71 -42.34
C PRO A 977 13.60 -20.10 -42.98
N SER A 978 13.43 -18.93 -43.62
CA SER A 978 14.48 -18.10 -44.19
C SER A 978 13.98 -16.65 -44.20
N ARG A 979 14.89 -15.67 -44.38
CA ARG A 979 14.57 -14.23 -44.30
C ARG A 979 13.27 -13.80 -45.00
N PRO A 980 12.98 -14.17 -46.26
CA PRO A 980 11.81 -13.68 -46.97
C PRO A 980 10.50 -14.40 -46.65
N TRP A 981 10.46 -15.35 -45.71
CA TRP A 981 9.22 -16.05 -45.35
C TRP A 981 8.87 -15.77 -43.90
N TRP A 982 7.68 -15.23 -43.65
CA TRP A 982 7.10 -15.12 -42.30
C TRP A 982 5.74 -15.78 -42.25
N MET A 983 5.54 -16.74 -41.34
CA MET A 983 4.28 -17.47 -41.20
C MET A 983 3.83 -17.41 -39.75
N THR A 984 2.63 -16.88 -39.49
CA THR A 984 2.01 -16.83 -38.17
C THR A 984 0.77 -17.72 -38.17
N GLY A 985 0.59 -18.54 -37.15
CA GLY A 985 -0.59 -19.41 -36.99
C GLY A 985 -1.16 -19.33 -35.58
N ARG A 986 -2.50 -19.36 -35.46
CA ARG A 986 -3.24 -19.40 -34.19
C ARG A 986 -4.36 -20.44 -34.25
N LEU A 987 -4.46 -21.23 -33.19
CA LEU A 987 -5.62 -22.07 -32.90
C LEU A 987 -6.09 -21.75 -31.48
N ALA A 988 -7.35 -21.34 -31.32
CA ALA A 988 -7.95 -21.07 -30.02
C ALA A 988 -9.34 -21.69 -29.92
N ALA A 989 -9.75 -22.11 -28.72
CA ALA A 989 -11.03 -22.76 -28.49
C ALA A 989 -11.54 -22.49 -27.07
N LYS A 990 -12.84 -22.19 -26.96
CA LYS A 990 -13.54 -21.86 -25.71
C LYS A 990 -14.77 -22.76 -25.59
N TRP A 991 -14.91 -23.42 -24.45
CA TRP A 991 -16.07 -24.22 -24.09
C TRP A 991 -16.55 -23.77 -22.72
N GLN A 992 -17.65 -23.02 -22.71
CA GLN A 992 -18.25 -22.42 -21.54
C GLN A 992 -19.65 -22.99 -21.29
N ARG A 993 -20.01 -23.14 -20.01
CA ARG A 993 -21.37 -23.47 -19.56
C ARG A 993 -21.70 -22.63 -18.36
N ASP A 994 -22.85 -21.97 -18.43
CA ASP A 994 -23.30 -21.03 -17.42
C ASP A 994 -24.66 -21.47 -16.86
N ARG A 995 -24.93 -21.07 -15.62
CA ARG A 995 -26.18 -21.25 -14.92
C ARG A 995 -26.46 -19.93 -14.19
N PHE A 996 -27.54 -19.28 -14.60
CA PHE A 996 -27.98 -17.99 -14.06
C PHE A 996 -29.12 -18.18 -13.05
N GLU A 997 -29.62 -17.07 -12.50
CA GLU A 997 -30.77 -17.03 -11.60
C GLU A 997 -31.92 -17.92 -12.09
N ARG A 998 -32.67 -18.51 -11.15
CA ARG A 998 -33.83 -19.38 -11.44
C ARG A 998 -33.45 -20.64 -12.23
N GLY A 999 -32.16 -20.94 -12.36
CA GLY A 999 -31.63 -22.15 -12.97
C GLY A 999 -31.58 -22.15 -14.50
N VAL A 1000 -31.58 -20.98 -15.14
CA VAL A 1000 -31.41 -20.88 -16.60
C VAL A 1000 -30.00 -21.34 -16.98
N GLU A 1001 -29.87 -22.47 -17.67
CA GLU A 1001 -28.59 -22.93 -18.23
C GLU A 1001 -28.34 -22.35 -19.63
N ASP A 1002 -27.11 -21.89 -19.87
CA ASP A 1002 -26.59 -21.56 -21.20
C ASP A 1002 -25.29 -22.34 -21.47
N SER A 1003 -24.90 -22.44 -22.74
CA SER A 1003 -23.55 -22.87 -23.09
C SER A 1003 -23.02 -22.12 -24.29
N PHE A 1004 -21.75 -21.75 -24.23
CA PHE A 1004 -21.03 -21.18 -25.35
C PHE A 1004 -19.91 -22.13 -25.81
N ARG A 1005 -19.75 -22.28 -27.12
CA ARG A 1005 -18.65 -23.04 -27.71
C ARG A 1005 -18.19 -22.31 -28.96
N ALA A 1006 -16.89 -22.05 -29.04
CA ALA A 1006 -16.29 -21.56 -30.27
C ALA A 1006 -14.86 -22.09 -30.46
N VAL A 1007 -14.46 -22.25 -31.71
CA VAL A 1007 -13.10 -22.62 -32.14
C VAL A 1007 -12.69 -21.67 -33.25
N LEU A 1008 -11.58 -20.95 -33.05
CA LEU A 1008 -10.93 -20.11 -34.04
C LEU A 1008 -9.69 -20.83 -34.59
N LEU A 1009 -9.64 -21.00 -35.90
CA LEU A 1009 -8.41 -21.25 -36.64
C LEU A 1009 -8.03 -19.99 -37.41
N SER A 1010 -6.77 -19.58 -37.34
CA SER A 1010 -6.26 -18.39 -38.03
C SER A 1010 -4.82 -18.63 -38.47
N GLY A 1011 -4.43 -18.09 -39.62
CA GLY A 1011 -3.06 -18.12 -40.10
C GLY A 1011 -2.80 -17.09 -41.18
N ARG A 1012 -1.58 -16.55 -41.18
CA ARG A 1012 -1.06 -15.55 -42.10
C ARG A 1012 0.28 -16.02 -42.65
N VAL A 1013 0.50 -15.81 -43.94
CA VAL A 1013 1.78 -16.05 -44.61
C VAL A 1013 2.16 -14.77 -45.33
N VAL A 1014 3.35 -14.24 -45.05
CA VAL A 1014 3.94 -13.09 -45.74
C VAL A 1014 5.22 -13.58 -46.44
N TYR A 1015 5.40 -13.14 -47.68
CA TYR A 1015 6.58 -13.43 -48.48
C TYR A 1015 7.23 -12.15 -49.03
N ASP A 1016 8.47 -11.87 -48.64
CA ASP A 1016 9.26 -10.76 -49.17
C ASP A 1016 9.75 -11.11 -50.58
N VAL A 1017 9.10 -10.51 -51.59
CA VAL A 1017 9.44 -10.67 -53.01
C VAL A 1017 10.76 -9.98 -53.34
N THR A 1018 11.04 -8.83 -52.69
CA THR A 1018 12.32 -8.11 -52.74
C THR A 1018 12.58 -7.43 -51.39
N GLU A 1019 13.73 -6.77 -51.21
CA GLU A 1019 14.03 -6.00 -49.99
C GLU A 1019 13.00 -4.88 -49.68
N ASN A 1020 12.17 -4.49 -50.65
CA ASN A 1020 11.13 -3.47 -50.49
C ASN A 1020 9.69 -3.94 -50.77
N TRP A 1021 9.44 -5.16 -51.28
CA TRP A 1021 8.09 -5.63 -51.63
C TRP A 1021 7.76 -6.95 -50.92
N ASP A 1022 6.57 -7.04 -50.34
CA ASP A 1022 6.05 -8.25 -49.72
C ASP A 1022 4.60 -8.56 -50.17
N VAL A 1023 4.21 -9.83 -50.04
CA VAL A 1023 2.84 -10.30 -50.32
C VAL A 1023 2.35 -11.15 -49.16
N GLY A 1024 1.24 -10.71 -48.55
CA GLY A 1024 0.54 -11.37 -47.47
C GLY A 1024 -0.70 -12.14 -47.95
N LEU A 1025 -0.94 -13.31 -47.37
CA LEU A 1025 -2.19 -14.05 -47.42
C LEU A 1025 -2.70 -14.32 -46.01
N LEU A 1026 -3.99 -14.11 -45.78
CA LEU A 1026 -4.68 -14.30 -44.50
C LEU A 1026 -5.83 -15.30 -44.68
N ALA A 1027 -5.94 -16.26 -43.77
CA ALA A 1027 -7.13 -17.08 -43.58
C ALA A 1027 -7.49 -17.17 -42.09
N ALA A 1028 -8.73 -16.87 -41.75
CA ALA A 1028 -9.28 -17.10 -40.42
C ALA A 1028 -10.70 -17.66 -40.50
N THR A 1029 -11.08 -18.54 -39.57
CA THR A 1029 -12.45 -19.04 -39.47
C THR A 1029 -12.80 -19.37 -38.03
N GLN A 1030 -13.92 -18.83 -37.57
CA GLN A 1030 -14.51 -19.16 -36.27
C GLN A 1030 -15.71 -20.07 -36.49
N PHE A 1031 -15.67 -21.25 -35.87
CA PHE A 1031 -16.79 -22.16 -35.73
C PHE A 1031 -17.43 -21.91 -34.36
N GLY A 1032 -18.74 -21.70 -34.32
CA GLY A 1032 -19.52 -21.49 -33.10
C GLY A 1032 -20.53 -22.61 -32.85
N GLN A 1033 -21.44 -22.36 -31.91
CA GLN A 1033 -22.62 -23.19 -31.63
C GLN A 1033 -23.54 -23.34 -32.86
N LEU A 1034 -24.39 -24.38 -32.86
CA LEU A 1034 -25.48 -24.60 -33.82
C LEU A 1034 -25.09 -24.55 -35.31
N GLY A 1035 -23.84 -24.87 -35.63
CA GLY A 1035 -23.32 -24.82 -37.01
C GLY A 1035 -22.98 -23.41 -37.51
N ALA A 1036 -23.03 -22.39 -36.64
CA ALA A 1036 -22.59 -21.04 -36.98
C ALA A 1036 -21.11 -21.09 -37.42
N ARG A 1037 -20.84 -20.69 -38.67
CA ARG A 1037 -19.49 -20.59 -39.22
C ARG A 1037 -19.26 -19.20 -39.78
N GLN A 1038 -18.16 -18.62 -39.37
CA GLN A 1038 -17.67 -17.34 -39.85
C GLN A 1038 -16.27 -17.52 -40.42
N SER A 1039 -15.95 -16.76 -41.48
CA SER A 1039 -14.67 -16.86 -42.18
C SER A 1039 -14.21 -15.49 -42.65
N ALA A 1040 -12.90 -15.28 -42.63
CA ALA A 1040 -12.19 -14.18 -43.27
C ALA A 1040 -11.10 -14.76 -44.18
N PHE A 1041 -11.00 -14.23 -45.39
CA PHE A 1041 -9.95 -14.58 -46.35
C PHE A 1041 -9.44 -13.28 -46.98
N GLY A 1042 -8.15 -13.04 -46.83
CA GLY A 1042 -7.48 -11.81 -47.21
C GLY A 1042 -6.26 -12.05 -48.08
N ALA A 1043 -5.99 -11.10 -48.98
CA ALA A 1043 -4.69 -10.91 -49.59
C ALA A 1043 -4.21 -9.48 -49.32
N GLU A 1044 -2.91 -9.28 -49.20
CA GLU A 1044 -2.25 -8.01 -48.91
C GLU A 1044 -0.98 -7.92 -49.77
N VAL A 1045 -0.63 -6.72 -50.25
CA VAL A 1045 0.66 -6.45 -50.90
C VAL A 1045 1.26 -5.25 -50.20
N GLY A 1046 2.43 -5.43 -49.60
CA GLY A 1046 3.17 -4.42 -48.88
C GLY A 1046 4.34 -3.84 -49.69
N TYR A 1047 4.67 -2.59 -49.39
CA TYR A 1047 5.83 -1.89 -49.92
C TYR A 1047 6.52 -1.08 -48.82
N LEU A 1048 7.81 -1.33 -48.63
CA LEU A 1048 8.70 -0.59 -47.72
C LEU A 1048 9.12 0.74 -48.39
N LEU A 1049 8.33 1.79 -48.19
CA LEU A 1049 8.58 3.14 -48.70
C LEU A 1049 9.92 3.73 -48.24
N LYS A 1050 10.37 3.33 -47.04
CA LYS A 1050 11.64 3.71 -46.41
C LYS A 1050 11.91 2.73 -45.27
N GLN A 1051 13.14 2.61 -44.77
CA GLN A 1051 13.37 1.86 -43.52
C GLN A 1051 12.40 2.31 -42.41
N ASN A 1052 11.82 1.31 -41.75
CA ASN A 1052 10.75 1.39 -40.75
C ASN A 1052 9.38 1.93 -41.23
N LEU A 1053 9.22 2.36 -42.50
CA LEU A 1053 7.96 2.87 -43.07
C LEU A 1053 7.43 1.94 -44.17
N TRP A 1054 6.29 1.31 -43.88
CA TRP A 1054 5.67 0.29 -44.71
C TRP A 1054 4.22 0.68 -45.04
N LEU A 1055 3.83 0.55 -46.31
CA LEU A 1055 2.49 0.82 -46.83
C LEU A 1055 2.00 -0.45 -47.55
N SER A 1056 0.81 -0.93 -47.22
CA SER A 1056 0.17 -2.06 -47.89
C SER A 1056 -1.22 -1.72 -48.42
N VAL A 1057 -1.64 -2.49 -49.42
CA VAL A 1057 -3.02 -2.54 -49.91
C VAL A 1057 -3.48 -3.99 -49.87
N GLY A 1058 -4.63 -4.24 -49.24
CA GLY A 1058 -5.20 -5.56 -49.10
C GLY A 1058 -6.69 -5.62 -49.41
N MET A 1059 -7.22 -6.84 -49.51
CA MET A 1059 -8.64 -7.10 -49.69
C MET A 1059 -9.05 -8.36 -48.95
N ASN A 1060 -9.97 -8.18 -47.99
CA ASN A 1060 -10.68 -9.25 -47.30
C ASN A 1060 -12.01 -9.53 -48.01
N ALA A 1061 -12.08 -10.64 -48.74
CA ALA A 1061 -13.27 -11.04 -49.51
C ALA A 1061 -14.47 -11.41 -48.60
N THR A 1062 -14.17 -11.92 -47.42
CA THR A 1062 -15.10 -12.29 -46.33
C THR A 1062 -14.54 -11.78 -45.00
N GLY A 1063 -15.36 -11.74 -43.94
CA GLY A 1063 -14.94 -11.19 -42.65
C GLY A 1063 -15.96 -11.36 -41.54
N PHE A 1064 -15.53 -11.23 -40.27
CA PHE A 1064 -16.37 -11.47 -39.08
C PHE A 1064 -15.86 -10.80 -37.80
N LYS A 1065 -16.74 -10.69 -36.78
CA LYS A 1065 -16.40 -10.38 -35.38
C LYS A 1065 -16.45 -11.67 -34.56
N GLY A 1066 -15.38 -12.01 -33.84
CA GLY A 1066 -15.31 -13.21 -32.99
C GLY A 1066 -15.51 -12.96 -31.50
N ASP A 1067 -15.22 -13.98 -30.68
CA ASP A 1067 -15.24 -13.92 -29.20
C ASP A 1067 -13.92 -13.36 -28.64
N SER A 1068 -14.01 -12.45 -27.66
CA SER A 1068 -12.85 -11.69 -27.15
C SER A 1068 -11.84 -12.49 -26.32
N ASP A 1069 -12.18 -13.69 -25.81
CA ASP A 1069 -11.18 -14.62 -25.26
C ASP A 1069 -10.44 -15.39 -26.37
N LEU A 1070 -10.97 -15.40 -27.61
CA LEU A 1070 -10.51 -16.26 -28.71
C LEU A 1070 -9.77 -15.59 -29.85
N THR A 1071 -10.08 -14.35 -30.21
CA THR A 1071 -9.56 -13.70 -31.43
C THR A 1071 -8.08 -13.26 -31.34
N GLY A 1072 -7.44 -12.97 -32.49
CA GLY A 1072 -5.98 -13.00 -32.68
C GLY A 1072 -5.36 -11.82 -33.45
N TYR A 1073 -4.10 -11.96 -33.93
CA TYR A 1073 -3.32 -10.87 -34.52
C TYR A 1073 -3.76 -10.50 -35.95
N GLU A 1074 -5.06 -10.58 -36.29
CA GLU A 1074 -5.52 -10.49 -37.68
C GLU A 1074 -6.75 -9.61 -37.90
N TYR A 1075 -6.61 -8.67 -38.84
CA TYR A 1075 -7.69 -7.80 -39.30
C TYR A 1075 -8.71 -8.60 -40.13
N THR A 1076 -9.78 -9.07 -39.49
CA THR A 1076 -10.84 -9.89 -40.11
C THR A 1076 -11.96 -9.11 -40.79
N GLN A 1077 -11.94 -7.78 -40.85
CA GLN A 1077 -13.06 -7.03 -41.45
C GLN A 1077 -13.13 -7.19 -42.98
N ARG A 1078 -14.32 -7.46 -43.51
CA ARG A 1078 -14.57 -7.53 -44.96
C ARG A 1078 -14.43 -6.16 -45.64
N GLY A 1079 -13.73 -6.12 -46.77
CA GLY A 1079 -13.55 -4.92 -47.59
C GLY A 1079 -12.18 -4.85 -48.27
N VAL A 1080 -11.95 -3.81 -49.07
CA VAL A 1080 -10.60 -3.43 -49.54
C VAL A 1080 -10.01 -2.49 -48.50
N TYR A 1081 -8.77 -2.69 -48.07
CA TYR A 1081 -8.11 -1.81 -47.12
C TYR A 1081 -6.74 -1.32 -47.60
N ILE A 1082 -6.33 -0.17 -47.09
CA ILE A 1082 -4.98 0.40 -47.22
C ILE A 1082 -4.44 0.52 -45.79
N ARG A 1083 -3.29 -0.07 -45.50
CA ARG A 1083 -2.66 -0.04 -44.16
C ARG A 1083 -1.29 0.65 -44.25
N LEU A 1084 -0.96 1.45 -43.26
CA LEU A 1084 0.34 2.09 -43.09
C LEU A 1084 0.90 1.66 -41.73
N ARG A 1085 2.16 1.22 -41.67
CA ARG A 1085 2.88 0.94 -40.42
C ARG A 1085 4.21 1.70 -40.43
N PHE A 1086 4.47 2.46 -39.39
CA PHE A 1086 5.68 3.27 -39.26
C PHE A 1086 6.29 3.13 -37.86
N LYS A 1087 7.45 2.50 -37.76
CA LYS A 1087 8.23 2.47 -36.51
C LYS A 1087 9.23 3.63 -36.47
N PHE A 1088 9.48 4.17 -35.30
CA PHE A 1088 10.48 5.23 -35.12
C PHE A 1088 11.20 5.12 -33.77
N ASP A 1089 12.38 5.73 -33.74
CA ASP A 1089 13.38 5.68 -32.66
C ASP A 1089 14.13 7.03 -32.62
N GLU A 1090 15.12 7.19 -31.75
CA GLU A 1090 15.89 8.44 -31.63
C GLU A 1090 16.71 8.78 -32.90
N THR A 1091 16.85 7.84 -33.84
CA THR A 1091 17.53 8.05 -35.13
C THR A 1091 16.60 8.52 -36.25
N LEU A 1092 15.29 8.68 -36.01
CA LEU A 1092 14.24 9.13 -36.95
C LEU A 1092 14.71 10.19 -37.98
N TRP A 1093 15.36 11.25 -37.50
CA TRP A 1093 15.79 12.39 -38.31
C TRP A 1093 17.11 12.17 -39.07
N ARG A 1094 17.87 11.11 -38.73
CA ARG A 1094 19.12 10.70 -39.40
C ARG A 1094 18.89 9.98 -40.73
N GLY A 1095 17.65 9.88 -41.23
CA GLY A 1095 17.29 9.09 -42.43
C GLY A 1095 17.90 9.49 -43.78
N LYS A 1096 18.92 10.38 -43.81
CA LYS A 1096 19.83 10.60 -44.95
C LYS A 1096 21.15 9.82 -44.84
N ASP A 1097 21.47 9.29 -43.66
CA ASP A 1097 22.63 8.45 -43.40
C ASP A 1097 22.37 7.02 -43.95
N ARG A 1098 23.24 6.55 -44.87
CA ARG A 1098 23.16 5.21 -45.48
C ARG A 1098 23.38 4.08 -44.46
N ASN A 1099 23.98 4.37 -43.31
CA ASN A 1099 24.12 3.41 -42.21
C ASN A 1099 22.81 3.22 -41.44
N VAL A 1100 21.98 4.28 -41.36
CA VAL A 1100 20.71 4.30 -40.62
C VAL A 1100 19.51 3.98 -41.50
N ASN A 1101 19.51 4.37 -42.78
CA ASN A 1101 18.41 4.15 -43.72
C ASN A 1101 18.86 3.24 -44.88
N ARG A 1102 18.52 1.95 -44.79
CA ARG A 1102 18.85 0.91 -45.77
C ARG A 1102 18.09 1.01 -47.10
N ALA A 1103 17.02 1.82 -47.17
CA ALA A 1103 16.25 2.06 -48.40
C ALA A 1103 16.88 3.15 -49.32
N LEU A 1104 18.17 3.45 -49.10
CA LEU A 1104 18.98 4.33 -49.97
C LEU A 1104 20.00 3.46 -50.71
N ASP A 1105 20.23 3.75 -52.00
CA ASP A 1105 21.31 3.13 -52.76
C ASP A 1105 22.65 3.27 -52.03
N ARG A 1106 23.37 2.16 -51.88
CA ARG A 1106 24.55 2.03 -51.01
C ARG A 1106 25.84 2.50 -51.66
#